data_AF-A0A9D5PZC6-F1
#
_entry.id   AF-A0A9D5PZC6-F1
#
_cell.length_a   1.000
_cell.length_b   1.000
_cell.length_c   1.000
_cell.angle_alpha   90.00
_cell.angle_beta   90.00
_cell.angle_gamma   90.00
#
_symmetry.space_group_name_H-M   'P 1'
#
loop_
_entity.id
_entity.type
_entity.pdbx_description
1 polymer ?
#
loop_
_entity_poly.entity_id
_entity_poly.type
_entity_poly.pdbx_seq_one_letter_code
_entity_poly.pdbx_strand_id
1 'polypeptide(L)'
;METLECAPLLTSESDFKPGWYELSLATASDNTGLTCRVDFGDTLPDFQIVDIEKSGTRRFYSVIYLGLCPKRLLFEADAGKELEIGNISLTRCSKPVFYKKLAAKGWGTFKRAPIRNIPRLARSLVSLLSKHAYRQIRIQSVDERAAYQNWMDRFDYNPDQRPDLESRLKMCKHRPLLSILLPVHDVSPKLFGKTVESIRGQVYANWQVSICMDGDTPASIEQYIKYELSDDQRFVINKNNKNRGISKTTMTCFKASCGDWITCLDHDDILREHALAECVLAINKNPDVKIVYSDEDKINIHDFRFDPYFKCDFAPELLLSMNYFGHLTVIRRDMIARAGLWNPDHDGAQDHDLVLRVTENCKTANIIHIPKILYHRRISDDSDISSNRIKVCSKTVANRVVAEHLNRQGLTADVSTDDSTGYNRIRLGLSQAPQVTIIIPTKNKHGLLKTCITSILKKTEYENFDILVINNASDEIKSIKYLEDLQRHPTISVTEYANPFNYSAINNFAVERTQSDVLCFLNNDVKALSKGWMREMLSWLSICGVGCVGAKLIYPNRTVQHAGVVLGIGGVTGHAHKYYPKNASGYFDRLMVVQNFSAVTGACMMVRRDDFLSVGGFDEDSFPISYNDVDLCLKLNAIGLRTVWTPHAVLVHYESASRGKLDMGAKLTHWAAEARAFREKWQILVDDDPYYSPNLSRTREDFSLRT
;
A
#
# COMPACT_ATOMS: atom_id res chain seq x y z
N MET A 1 -27.04 -26.41 -13.94
CA MET A 1 -26.83 -27.41 -12.89
C MET A 1 -25.62 -28.21 -13.31
N GLU A 2 -24.41 -27.77 -12.96
CA GLU A 2 -23.40 -28.81 -12.70
C GLU A 2 -23.96 -29.65 -11.58
N THR A 3 -24.25 -30.90 -11.89
CA THR A 3 -24.56 -31.93 -10.91
C THR A 3 -23.31 -32.15 -10.07
N LEU A 4 -23.36 -31.74 -8.80
CA LEU A 4 -22.34 -31.90 -7.77
C LEU A 4 -22.50 -33.29 -7.14
N GLU A 5 -21.49 -34.16 -7.26
CA GLU A 5 -21.47 -35.46 -6.62
C GLU A 5 -20.44 -35.47 -5.49
N CYS A 6 -20.91 -35.73 -4.28
CA CYS A 6 -20.07 -35.78 -3.09
C CYS A 6 -19.61 -37.23 -2.87
N ALA A 7 -18.31 -37.51 -2.95
CA ALA A 7 -17.76 -38.83 -2.65
C ALA A 7 -17.11 -38.82 -1.25
N PRO A 8 -17.72 -39.44 -0.23
CA PRO A 8 -17.10 -39.54 1.08
C PRO A 8 -15.80 -40.37 0.99
N LEU A 9 -14.71 -39.84 1.56
CA LEU A 9 -13.47 -40.59 1.75
C LEU A 9 -13.66 -41.55 2.92
N LEU A 10 -14.22 -42.73 2.63
CA LEU A 10 -14.34 -43.82 3.59
C LEU A 10 -12.99 -44.53 3.74
N THR A 11 -12.07 -43.96 4.52
CA THR A 11 -10.99 -44.74 5.15
C THR A 11 -10.68 -44.11 6.50
N SER A 12 -10.84 -44.89 7.57
CA SER A 12 -10.72 -44.50 8.98
C SER A 12 -9.52 -43.59 9.24
N GLU A 13 -9.70 -42.57 10.10
CA GLU A 13 -8.76 -41.48 10.44
C GLU A 13 -7.33 -41.93 10.87
N SER A 14 -7.04 -43.24 10.93
CA SER A 14 -5.80 -43.84 11.43
C SER A 14 -4.66 -44.06 10.41
N ASP A 15 -4.83 -43.87 9.09
CA ASP A 15 -3.79 -44.24 8.09
C ASP A 15 -3.25 -43.10 7.17
N PHE A 16 -3.76 -41.87 7.25
CA PHE A 16 -3.27 -40.75 6.42
C PHE A 16 -2.08 -40.01 7.05
N LYS A 17 -1.00 -39.79 6.29
CA LYS A 17 0.20 -39.04 6.72
C LYS A 17 0.50 -37.87 5.78
N PRO A 18 0.96 -36.69 6.25
CA PRO A 18 1.24 -35.56 5.37
C PRO A 18 2.23 -35.89 4.25
N GLY A 19 1.96 -35.43 3.03
CA GLY A 19 2.81 -35.75 1.88
C GLY A 19 2.13 -35.53 0.53
N TRP A 20 2.82 -35.97 -0.52
CA TRP A 20 2.33 -35.88 -1.89
C TRP A 20 1.51 -37.11 -2.27
N TYR A 21 0.39 -36.88 -2.92
CA TYR A 21 -0.58 -37.90 -3.30
C TYR A 21 -1.04 -37.70 -4.73
N GLU A 22 -1.49 -38.79 -5.32
CA GLU A 22 -1.86 -38.94 -6.72
C GLU A 22 -3.32 -39.39 -6.76
N LEU A 23 -4.19 -38.52 -7.26
CA LEU A 23 -5.64 -38.66 -7.32
C LEU A 23 -6.05 -39.13 -8.71
N SER A 24 -6.89 -40.14 -8.84
CA SER A 24 -7.37 -40.64 -10.15
C SER A 24 -8.84 -41.06 -10.10
N LEU A 25 -9.62 -40.95 -11.18
CA LEU A 25 -11.01 -41.46 -11.24
C LEU A 25 -11.57 -41.68 -12.65
N ALA A 26 -12.75 -42.32 -12.77
CA ALA A 26 -13.44 -42.54 -14.05
C ALA A 26 -14.93 -42.14 -14.04
N THR A 27 -15.50 -41.66 -15.16
CA THR A 27 -16.86 -41.10 -15.21
C THR A 27 -17.78 -41.82 -16.23
N ALA A 28 -19.07 -41.97 -15.92
CA ALA A 28 -19.99 -42.79 -16.73
C ALA A 28 -20.33 -42.16 -18.09
N SER A 29 -20.60 -40.87 -18.09
CA SER A 29 -20.65 -40.01 -19.26
C SER A 29 -19.24 -39.46 -19.53
N ASP A 30 -18.97 -39.16 -20.80
CA ASP A 30 -17.66 -38.63 -21.17
C ASP A 30 -17.55 -37.14 -20.84
N ASN A 31 -16.91 -36.89 -19.69
CA ASN A 31 -16.75 -35.57 -19.11
C ASN A 31 -15.38 -34.99 -19.42
N THR A 32 -15.33 -33.68 -19.58
CA THR A 32 -14.22 -32.94 -20.19
C THR A 32 -13.24 -32.37 -19.15
N GLY A 33 -13.70 -32.13 -17.93
CA GLY A 33 -12.98 -31.61 -16.77
C GLY A 33 -13.59 -32.11 -15.46
N LEU A 34 -12.79 -32.08 -14.39
CA LEU A 34 -13.23 -32.48 -13.07
C LEU A 34 -12.42 -31.77 -11.98
N THR A 35 -13.10 -31.17 -11.00
CA THR A 35 -12.49 -30.42 -9.89
C THR A 35 -12.64 -31.20 -8.59
N CYS A 36 -11.58 -31.24 -7.77
CA CYS A 36 -11.59 -31.82 -6.43
C CYS A 36 -11.53 -30.71 -5.37
N ARG A 37 -12.38 -30.78 -4.34
CA ARG A 37 -12.19 -30.01 -3.11
C ARG A 37 -11.87 -30.93 -1.95
N VAL A 38 -10.78 -30.60 -1.26
CA VAL A 38 -10.29 -31.32 -0.08
C VAL A 38 -10.72 -30.56 1.18
N ASP A 39 -11.46 -31.25 2.05
CA ASP A 39 -11.92 -30.72 3.34
C ASP A 39 -11.17 -31.36 4.52
N PHE A 40 -10.78 -30.57 5.53
CA PHE A 40 -9.98 -31.00 6.68
C PHE A 40 -10.67 -30.88 8.05
N GLY A 41 -11.81 -30.17 8.18
CA GLY A 41 -12.77 -30.40 9.27
C GLY A 41 -12.83 -29.55 10.55
N ASP A 42 -11.91 -28.63 10.92
CA ASP A 42 -12.00 -27.89 12.22
C ASP A 42 -11.80 -26.36 12.12
N THR A 43 -12.80 -25.59 12.56
CA THR A 43 -12.89 -24.10 12.68
C THR A 43 -12.41 -23.25 11.47
N LEU A 44 -13.39 -22.74 10.69
CA LEU A 44 -13.32 -22.18 9.33
C LEU A 44 -12.69 -23.16 8.31
N PRO A 45 -13.36 -23.56 7.20
CA PRO A 45 -12.69 -24.44 6.27
C PRO A 45 -11.88 -23.61 5.27
N ASP A 46 -10.60 -23.51 5.58
CA ASP A 46 -9.55 -23.59 4.57
C ASP A 46 -9.73 -24.92 3.81
N PHE A 47 -10.44 -24.89 2.68
CA PHE A 47 -10.43 -26.01 1.72
C PHE A 47 -9.19 -25.90 0.84
N GLN A 48 -8.53 -27.01 0.57
CA GLN A 48 -7.54 -27.06 -0.51
C GLN A 48 -8.24 -27.50 -1.80
N ILE A 49 -8.30 -26.63 -2.80
CA ILE A 49 -8.88 -26.96 -4.11
C ILE A 49 -7.80 -27.52 -5.00
N VAL A 50 -8.16 -28.55 -5.76
CA VAL A 50 -7.25 -29.30 -6.62
C VAL A 50 -7.93 -29.55 -7.96
N ASP A 51 -7.31 -29.08 -9.03
CA ASP A 51 -7.72 -29.42 -10.38
C ASP A 51 -7.27 -30.84 -10.74
N ILE A 52 -8.17 -31.61 -11.37
CA ILE A 52 -7.90 -32.97 -11.82
C ILE A 52 -7.90 -33.01 -13.35
N GLU A 53 -6.75 -33.35 -13.91
CA GLU A 53 -6.50 -33.42 -15.33
C GLU A 53 -7.08 -34.72 -15.93
N LYS A 54 -7.85 -34.62 -17.02
CA LYS A 54 -8.36 -35.78 -17.76
C LYS A 54 -7.20 -36.52 -18.45
N SER A 55 -7.02 -37.80 -18.17
CA SER A 55 -5.96 -38.63 -18.79
C SER A 55 -6.48 -39.53 -19.91
N GLY A 56 -7.81 -39.62 -20.06
CA GLY A 56 -8.45 -40.38 -21.12
C GLY A 56 -9.96 -40.14 -21.17
N THR A 57 -10.61 -40.72 -22.17
CA THR A 57 -12.08 -40.80 -22.24
C THR A 57 -12.59 -41.30 -20.90
N ARG A 58 -13.41 -40.48 -20.23
CA ARG A 58 -13.98 -40.82 -18.93
C ARG A 58 -12.96 -41.10 -17.81
N ARG A 59 -11.71 -40.61 -17.86
CA ARG A 59 -10.71 -40.81 -16.77
C ARG A 59 -9.92 -39.55 -16.43
N PHE A 60 -9.70 -39.31 -15.14
CA PHE A 60 -9.05 -38.11 -14.57
C PHE A 60 -7.95 -38.44 -13.57
N TYR A 61 -7.04 -37.49 -13.37
CA TYR A 61 -5.80 -37.57 -12.62
C TYR A 61 -5.30 -36.23 -12.00
N SER A 62 -4.76 -36.20 -10.77
CA SER A 62 -4.08 -35.02 -10.18
C SER A 62 -2.95 -35.40 -9.22
N VAL A 63 -2.06 -34.43 -8.93
CA VAL A 63 -1.04 -34.55 -7.86
C VAL A 63 -1.26 -33.45 -6.83
N ILE A 64 -1.35 -33.84 -5.55
CA ILE A 64 -1.75 -32.97 -4.44
C ILE A 64 -0.85 -33.13 -3.23
N TYR A 65 -0.49 -32.03 -2.58
CA TYR A 65 0.15 -32.07 -1.27
C TYR A 65 -0.91 -31.95 -0.19
N LEU A 66 -0.99 -32.92 0.71
CA LEU A 66 -1.92 -32.90 1.82
C LEU A 66 -1.13 -32.68 3.11
N GLY A 67 -1.33 -31.52 3.74
CA GLY A 67 -0.67 -31.14 4.99
C GLY A 67 -1.41 -31.63 6.24
N LEU A 68 -2.71 -31.89 6.10
CA LEU A 68 -3.62 -32.38 7.12
C LEU A 68 -4.41 -33.59 6.55
N CYS A 69 -5.01 -34.38 7.42
CA CYS A 69 -5.81 -35.54 7.01
C CYS A 69 -7.16 -35.06 6.41
N PRO A 70 -7.49 -35.42 5.16
CA PRO A 70 -8.73 -34.98 4.53
C PRO A 70 -9.94 -35.81 4.97
N LYS A 71 -11.05 -35.15 5.33
CA LYS A 71 -12.32 -35.77 5.71
C LYS A 71 -13.25 -36.11 4.55
N ARG A 72 -13.16 -35.39 3.42
CA ARG A 72 -13.96 -35.68 2.20
C ARG A 72 -13.33 -35.11 0.94
N LEU A 73 -13.62 -35.74 -0.19
CA LEU A 73 -13.32 -35.21 -1.52
C LEU A 73 -14.64 -34.93 -2.25
N LEU A 74 -14.87 -33.67 -2.53
CA LEU A 74 -16.01 -33.25 -3.32
C LEU A 74 -15.58 -33.15 -4.77
N PHE A 75 -16.38 -33.73 -5.66
CA PHE A 75 -16.07 -33.76 -7.07
C PHE A 75 -17.16 -33.09 -7.89
N GLU A 76 -16.69 -32.16 -8.69
CA GLU A 76 -17.50 -31.42 -9.64
C GLU A 76 -16.99 -31.76 -11.02
N ALA A 77 -17.87 -32.27 -11.90
CA ALA A 77 -17.74 -32.03 -13.34
C ALA A 77 -18.03 -30.54 -13.57
N ASP A 78 -18.22 -29.95 -14.72
CA ASP A 78 -18.71 -30.28 -16.04
C ASP A 78 -20.22 -29.88 -16.18
N ALA A 79 -20.58 -28.59 -16.18
CA ALA A 79 -21.89 -28.03 -15.80
C ALA A 79 -23.00 -28.28 -16.78
N GLY A 80 -24.01 -29.03 -16.35
CA GLY A 80 -25.09 -29.48 -17.20
C GLY A 80 -24.74 -30.75 -17.96
N LYS A 81 -23.54 -31.32 -17.74
CA LYS A 81 -23.37 -32.74 -17.92
C LYS A 81 -23.68 -33.41 -16.60
N GLU A 82 -24.55 -34.40 -16.68
CA GLU A 82 -24.67 -35.35 -15.60
C GLU A 82 -23.30 -35.94 -15.35
N LEU A 83 -22.87 -35.72 -14.12
CA LEU A 83 -21.72 -36.35 -13.56
C LEU A 83 -22.20 -37.56 -12.80
N GLU A 84 -21.79 -38.71 -13.29
CA GLU A 84 -21.77 -39.92 -12.52
C GLU A 84 -20.30 -40.32 -12.39
N ILE A 85 -19.80 -40.27 -11.16
CA ILE A 85 -18.44 -40.67 -10.84
C ILE A 85 -18.43 -42.17 -10.57
N GLY A 86 -17.76 -42.91 -11.45
CA GLY A 86 -17.36 -44.28 -11.19
C GLY A 86 -16.20 -44.33 -10.18
N ASN A 87 -15.28 -45.27 -10.34
CA ASN A 87 -14.27 -45.50 -9.31
C ASN A 87 -13.23 -44.36 -9.16
N ILE A 88 -12.90 -44.00 -7.91
CA ILE A 88 -11.87 -43.04 -7.45
C ILE A 88 -10.71 -43.78 -6.75
N SER A 89 -9.47 -43.31 -6.90
CA SER A 89 -8.30 -43.70 -6.10
C SER A 89 -7.42 -42.51 -5.69
N LEU A 90 -6.83 -42.57 -4.49
CA LEU A 90 -5.86 -41.59 -3.97
C LEU A 90 -4.63 -42.31 -3.40
N THR A 91 -3.44 -42.07 -3.96
CA THR A 91 -2.23 -42.90 -3.67
C THR A 91 -0.99 -42.03 -3.39
N ARG A 92 -0.20 -42.34 -2.36
CA ARG A 92 0.97 -41.52 -1.98
C ARG A 92 2.12 -41.65 -2.98
N CYS A 93 2.78 -40.56 -3.35
CA CYS A 93 3.86 -40.54 -4.34
C CYS A 93 5.14 -39.85 -3.83
N SER A 94 6.28 -40.18 -4.43
CA SER A 94 7.59 -39.69 -4.02
C SER A 94 7.99 -38.38 -4.74
N LYS A 95 8.73 -37.49 -4.05
CA LYS A 95 9.22 -36.21 -4.58
C LYS A 95 9.95 -36.29 -5.95
N PRO A 96 10.74 -37.34 -6.27
CA PRO A 96 11.37 -37.48 -7.57
C PRO A 96 10.38 -37.58 -8.74
N VAL A 97 9.20 -38.16 -8.51
CA VAL A 97 8.15 -38.30 -9.53
C VAL A 97 7.44 -36.97 -9.80
N PHE A 98 7.32 -36.10 -8.79
CA PHE A 98 6.77 -34.73 -8.91
C PHE A 98 7.63 -33.82 -9.79
N TYR A 99 8.94 -33.74 -9.54
CA TYR A 99 9.84 -32.86 -10.33
C TYR A 99 10.00 -33.32 -11.78
N LYS A 100 9.99 -34.64 -12.03
CA LYS A 100 10.04 -35.19 -13.39
C LYS A 100 8.79 -34.84 -14.20
N LYS A 101 7.61 -34.74 -13.56
CA LYS A 101 6.36 -34.33 -14.22
C LYS A 101 6.21 -32.80 -14.33
N LEU A 102 6.79 -32.01 -13.42
CA LEU A 102 6.83 -30.55 -13.51
C LEU A 102 7.71 -30.06 -14.69
N ALA A 103 8.85 -30.73 -14.93
CA ALA A 103 9.73 -30.45 -16.08
C ALA A 103 9.07 -30.79 -17.43
N ALA A 104 8.22 -31.84 -17.49
CA ALA A 104 7.40 -32.15 -18.65
C ALA A 104 6.31 -31.07 -18.92
N LYS A 105 5.90 -30.33 -17.88
CA LYS A 105 4.96 -29.20 -17.93
C LYS A 105 5.57 -27.90 -18.49
N GLY A 106 6.91 -27.77 -18.51
CA GLY A 106 7.63 -26.57 -18.99
C GLY A 106 8.13 -26.62 -20.44
N TRP A 107 8.53 -27.79 -20.96
CA TRP A 107 9.06 -27.91 -22.34
C TRP A 107 8.00 -28.30 -23.38
N GLY A 108 6.85 -28.85 -22.98
CA GLY A 108 5.77 -29.22 -23.90
C GLY A 108 4.92 -28.06 -24.42
N THR A 109 4.96 -26.92 -23.72
CA THR A 109 4.07 -25.77 -23.92
C THR A 109 4.52 -24.82 -25.03
N PHE A 110 5.74 -24.96 -25.55
CA PHE A 110 6.30 -24.05 -26.58
C PHE A 110 6.26 -24.56 -28.03
N LYS A 111 5.89 -25.82 -28.30
CA LYS A 111 5.97 -26.40 -29.67
C LYS A 111 4.66 -26.60 -30.43
N ARG A 112 3.47 -26.38 -29.85
CA ARG A 112 2.19 -26.66 -30.55
C ARG A 112 1.04 -25.73 -30.15
N ALA A 113 1.08 -24.47 -30.58
CA ALA A 113 -0.13 -23.71 -30.88
C ALA A 113 0.15 -22.71 -32.02
N PRO A 114 -0.75 -22.60 -33.02
CA PRO A 114 -0.77 -21.49 -33.95
C PRO A 114 -1.16 -20.17 -33.24
N ILE A 115 -0.79 -19.07 -33.89
CA ILE A 115 -0.42 -17.75 -33.34
C ILE A 115 -1.56 -16.86 -32.78
N ARG A 116 -2.82 -17.32 -32.60
CA ARG A 116 -3.95 -16.36 -32.43
C ARG A 116 -4.66 -16.21 -31.07
N ASN A 117 -4.31 -16.93 -29.98
CA ASN A 117 -5.00 -16.81 -28.66
C ASN A 117 -4.08 -16.65 -27.41
N ILE A 118 -2.83 -16.28 -27.63
CA ILE A 118 -1.73 -16.14 -26.64
C ILE A 118 -2.02 -15.26 -25.37
N PRO A 119 -2.86 -14.19 -25.34
CA PRO A 119 -2.86 -13.25 -24.20
C PRO A 119 -3.90 -13.47 -23.08
N ARG A 120 -4.87 -14.39 -23.24
CA ARG A 120 -6.03 -14.56 -22.32
C ARG A 120 -5.88 -15.71 -21.31
N LEU A 121 -5.13 -16.77 -21.65
CA LEU A 121 -4.85 -17.92 -20.78
C LEU A 121 -3.77 -17.62 -19.72
N ALA A 122 -2.85 -16.69 -20.04
CA ALA A 122 -1.78 -16.23 -19.17
C ALA A 122 -2.23 -15.25 -18.05
N ARG A 123 -3.46 -14.71 -18.07
CA ARG A 123 -3.96 -13.78 -17.04
C ARG A 123 -4.90 -14.42 -16.01
N SER A 124 -5.48 -15.58 -16.34
CA SER A 124 -6.42 -16.29 -15.47
C SER A 124 -5.73 -17.20 -14.45
N LEU A 125 -4.57 -17.78 -14.81
CA LEU A 125 -3.73 -18.63 -13.94
C LEU A 125 -2.92 -17.84 -12.90
N VAL A 126 -2.72 -16.56 -13.16
CA VAL A 126 -1.95 -15.64 -12.30
C VAL A 126 -2.85 -14.87 -11.33
N SER A 127 -4.16 -14.81 -11.59
CA SER A 127 -5.17 -14.11 -10.77
C SER A 127 -5.90 -15.03 -9.78
N LEU A 128 -5.39 -16.25 -9.58
CA LEU A 128 -5.76 -17.22 -8.54
C LEU A 128 -4.48 -17.58 -7.77
N LEU A 129 -3.67 -16.59 -7.37
CA LEU A 129 -4.02 -15.66 -6.29
C LEU A 129 -4.70 -16.38 -5.13
N SER A 130 -4.28 -16.25 -3.89
CA SER A 130 -3.30 -15.36 -3.26
C SER A 130 -3.64 -15.21 -1.78
N LYS A 131 -4.73 -15.83 -1.30
CA LYS A 131 -5.39 -15.30 -0.11
C LYS A 131 -5.10 -16.01 1.21
N HIS A 132 -4.41 -17.17 1.26
CA HIS A 132 -4.23 -17.89 2.54
C HIS A 132 -2.84 -18.36 3.00
N ALA A 133 -1.78 -18.42 2.20
CA ALA A 133 -0.42 -18.60 2.78
C ALA A 133 0.31 -17.28 3.04
N TYR A 134 -0.46 -16.18 3.07
CA TYR A 134 -0.01 -14.80 3.22
C TYR A 134 0.37 -14.44 4.67
N ARG A 135 0.73 -15.41 5.54
CA ARG A 135 0.87 -15.10 6.97
C ARG A 135 1.99 -15.70 7.81
N GLN A 136 2.93 -16.53 7.31
CA GLN A 136 4.04 -16.95 8.20
C GLN A 136 5.46 -17.15 7.67
N ILE A 137 5.80 -17.05 6.39
CA ILE A 137 7.22 -17.11 5.98
C ILE A 137 7.52 -16.09 4.88
N ARG A 138 8.31 -15.09 5.26
CA ARG A 138 8.86 -14.02 4.41
C ARG A 138 9.96 -14.56 3.50
N ILE A 139 9.63 -15.54 2.65
CA ILE A 139 10.49 -16.05 1.57
C ILE A 139 9.76 -15.73 0.27
N GLN A 140 10.29 -14.74 -0.45
CA GLN A 140 9.78 -14.29 -1.75
C GLN A 140 9.55 -15.41 -2.73
N SER A 141 8.49 -15.28 -3.53
CA SER A 141 8.26 -16.17 -4.66
C SER A 141 9.36 -16.02 -5.71
N VAL A 142 9.66 -17.11 -6.43
CA VAL A 142 10.62 -17.10 -7.56
C VAL A 142 10.24 -16.06 -8.62
N ASP A 143 8.95 -15.77 -8.77
CA ASP A 143 8.40 -14.80 -9.72
C ASP A 143 8.68 -13.35 -9.29
N GLU A 144 8.54 -13.03 -7.99
CA GLU A 144 8.92 -11.70 -7.46
C GLU A 144 10.43 -11.45 -7.58
N ARG A 145 11.25 -12.48 -7.38
CA ARG A 145 12.70 -12.37 -7.58
C ARG A 145 13.05 -12.14 -9.04
N ALA A 146 12.43 -12.89 -9.96
CA ALA A 146 12.62 -12.69 -11.39
C ALA A 146 12.12 -11.30 -11.83
N ALA A 147 10.98 -10.85 -11.31
CA ALA A 147 10.44 -9.51 -11.57
C ALA A 147 11.40 -8.42 -11.07
N TYR A 148 11.96 -8.58 -9.87
CA TYR A 148 12.90 -7.60 -9.35
C TYR A 148 14.22 -7.61 -10.11
N GLN A 149 14.74 -8.78 -10.49
CA GLN A 149 15.91 -8.86 -11.36
C GLN A 149 15.66 -8.17 -12.71
N ASN A 150 14.51 -8.42 -13.34
CA ASN A 150 14.14 -7.75 -14.60
C ASN A 150 14.02 -6.23 -14.42
N TRP A 151 13.51 -5.75 -13.28
CA TRP A 151 13.48 -4.33 -12.97
C TRP A 151 14.90 -3.78 -12.80
N MET A 152 15.77 -4.50 -12.08
CA MET A 152 17.17 -4.11 -11.88
C MET A 152 17.92 -3.98 -13.21
N ASP A 153 17.76 -4.95 -14.10
CA ASP A 153 18.44 -4.97 -15.40
C ASP A 153 18.00 -3.80 -16.33
N ARG A 154 16.80 -3.24 -16.11
CA ARG A 154 16.20 -2.20 -16.97
C ARG A 154 16.30 -0.79 -16.41
N PHE A 155 16.10 -0.64 -15.11
CA PHE A 155 15.82 0.65 -14.49
C PHE A 155 16.80 1.03 -13.38
N ASP A 156 17.48 0.05 -12.79
CA ASP A 156 18.45 0.34 -11.73
C ASP A 156 19.74 0.92 -12.31
N TYR A 157 20.51 1.57 -11.45
CA TYR A 157 21.77 2.21 -11.83
C TYR A 157 22.79 1.18 -12.35
N ASN A 158 23.36 1.49 -13.51
CA ASN A 158 24.47 0.77 -14.12
C ASN A 158 25.79 1.54 -13.87
N PRO A 159 26.87 0.88 -13.38
CA PRO A 159 28.20 1.47 -13.24
C PRO A 159 28.74 2.21 -14.48
N ASP A 160 28.32 1.84 -15.69
CA ASP A 160 28.66 2.56 -16.93
C ASP A 160 28.20 4.03 -16.93
N GLN A 161 27.23 4.38 -16.08
CA GLN A 161 26.71 5.73 -15.90
C GLN A 161 27.60 6.60 -14.99
N ARG A 162 28.64 6.02 -14.36
CA ARG A 162 29.54 6.72 -13.43
C ARG A 162 30.18 7.98 -14.03
N PRO A 163 30.72 7.98 -15.26
CA PRO A 163 31.32 9.19 -15.84
C PRO A 163 30.33 10.35 -16.04
N ASP A 164 29.07 10.05 -16.38
CA ASP A 164 28.00 11.05 -16.45
C ASP A 164 27.70 11.63 -15.07
N LEU A 165 27.56 10.76 -14.07
CA LEU A 165 27.31 11.16 -12.69
C LEU A 165 28.43 12.06 -12.15
N GLU A 166 29.69 11.70 -12.38
CA GLU A 166 30.86 12.53 -12.02
C GLU A 166 30.85 13.88 -12.74
N SER A 167 30.45 13.91 -14.02
CA SER A 167 30.33 15.15 -14.80
C SER A 167 29.23 16.07 -14.26
N ARG A 168 28.08 15.50 -13.87
CA ARG A 168 26.99 16.25 -13.23
C ARG A 168 27.40 16.81 -11.86
N LEU A 169 28.10 16.01 -11.05
CA LEU A 169 28.69 16.49 -9.79
C LEU A 169 29.72 17.60 -10.03
N LYS A 170 30.47 17.55 -11.14
CA LYS A 170 31.42 18.63 -11.49
C LYS A 170 30.71 19.97 -11.66
N MET A 171 29.48 19.97 -12.18
CA MET A 171 28.66 21.17 -12.38
C MET A 171 27.94 21.66 -11.12
N CYS A 172 27.89 20.88 -10.03
CA CYS A 172 27.26 21.28 -8.78
C CYS A 172 28.00 22.47 -8.15
N LYS A 173 27.26 23.54 -7.85
CA LYS A 173 27.78 24.74 -7.18
C LYS A 173 28.03 24.49 -5.69
N HIS A 174 27.15 23.71 -5.06
CA HIS A 174 27.25 23.37 -3.65
C HIS A 174 27.74 21.93 -3.50
N ARG A 175 28.85 21.73 -2.79
CA ARG A 175 29.43 20.41 -2.53
C ARG A 175 29.61 20.22 -1.02
N PRO A 176 28.50 20.00 -0.30
CA PRO A 176 28.55 19.92 1.15
C PRO A 176 29.36 18.73 1.64
N LEU A 177 29.91 18.82 2.84
CA LEU A 177 30.42 17.66 3.53
C LEU A 177 29.23 16.84 4.06
N LEU A 178 29.13 15.56 3.66
CA LEU A 178 28.14 14.63 4.20
C LEU A 178 28.79 13.81 5.31
N SER A 179 28.26 13.88 6.54
CA SER A 179 28.72 13.02 7.62
C SER A 179 27.78 11.83 7.83
N ILE A 180 28.39 10.63 7.84
CA ILE A 180 27.73 9.35 8.10
C ILE A 180 27.97 8.99 9.57
N LEU A 181 26.90 8.83 10.33
CA LEU A 181 26.97 8.37 11.72
C LEU A 181 26.87 6.85 11.74
N LEU A 182 27.89 6.21 12.31
CA LEU A 182 28.01 4.75 12.32
C LEU A 182 28.21 4.23 13.76
N PRO A 183 27.12 4.09 14.55
CA PRO A 183 27.15 3.32 15.79
C PRO A 183 27.58 1.87 15.52
N VAL A 184 28.48 1.31 16.33
CA VAL A 184 28.99 -0.05 16.16
C VAL A 184 28.79 -0.86 17.44
N HIS A 185 28.06 -1.97 17.34
CA HIS A 185 27.85 -2.92 18.43
C HIS A 185 27.64 -4.32 17.87
N ASP A 186 28.34 -5.32 18.40
CA ASP A 186 28.12 -6.75 18.10
C ASP A 186 27.98 -7.13 16.60
N VAL A 187 28.94 -6.69 15.77
CA VAL A 187 28.98 -6.96 14.32
C VAL A 187 30.19 -7.80 13.93
N SER A 188 30.04 -8.66 12.92
CA SER A 188 31.18 -9.41 12.37
C SER A 188 32.11 -8.50 11.55
N PRO A 189 33.45 -8.69 11.61
CA PRO A 189 34.40 -7.91 10.81
C PRO A 189 34.15 -7.98 9.31
N LYS A 190 33.64 -9.11 8.81
CA LYS A 190 33.32 -9.29 7.40
C LYS A 190 32.18 -8.37 6.95
N LEU A 191 31.10 -8.29 7.73
CA LEU A 191 29.97 -7.41 7.40
C LEU A 191 30.35 -5.95 7.57
N PHE A 192 31.03 -5.62 8.68
CA PHE A 192 31.54 -4.28 8.92
C PHE A 192 32.48 -3.79 7.80
N GLY A 193 33.37 -4.66 7.33
CA GLY A 193 34.26 -4.35 6.20
C GLY A 193 33.49 -4.06 4.92
N LYS A 194 32.41 -4.79 4.61
CA LYS A 194 31.56 -4.48 3.45
C LYS A 194 30.88 -3.11 3.58
N THR A 195 30.44 -2.74 4.77
CA THR A 195 29.88 -1.42 5.08
C THR A 195 30.90 -0.33 4.80
N VAL A 196 32.11 -0.45 5.34
CA VAL A 196 33.23 0.47 5.11
C VAL A 196 33.58 0.60 3.63
N GLU A 197 33.71 -0.52 2.91
CA GLU A 197 34.04 -0.50 1.48
C GLU A 197 32.93 0.15 0.64
N SER A 198 31.66 0.00 1.03
CA SER A 198 30.55 0.71 0.36
C SER A 198 30.62 2.23 0.50
N ILE A 199 31.18 2.73 1.61
CA ILE A 199 31.42 4.15 1.84
C ILE A 199 32.64 4.63 1.05
N ARG A 200 33.74 3.86 1.07
CA ARG A 200 34.94 4.16 0.27
C ARG A 200 34.66 4.20 -1.22
N GLY A 201 33.76 3.34 -1.70
CA GLY A 201 33.35 3.24 -3.09
C GLY A 201 32.45 4.37 -3.59
N GLN A 202 32.03 5.32 -2.74
CA GLN A 202 31.14 6.40 -3.15
C GLN A 202 31.75 7.28 -4.25
N VAL A 203 30.96 7.56 -5.29
CA VAL A 203 31.34 8.44 -6.41
C VAL A 203 31.54 9.89 -5.93
N TYR A 204 30.72 10.33 -4.98
CA TYR A 204 30.91 11.62 -4.33
C TYR A 204 31.96 11.48 -3.21
N ALA A 205 33.05 12.25 -3.27
CA ALA A 205 34.21 12.05 -2.40
C ALA A 205 34.22 12.90 -1.11
N ASN A 206 33.37 13.94 -1.00
CA ASN A 206 33.38 14.86 0.14
C ASN A 206 32.48 14.37 1.27
N TRP A 207 32.91 13.30 1.95
CA TRP A 207 32.22 12.70 3.07
C TRP A 207 33.14 12.49 4.27
N GLN A 208 32.53 12.31 5.44
CA GLN A 208 33.17 11.93 6.69
C GLN A 208 32.35 10.82 7.36
N VAL A 209 32.98 9.87 8.01
CA VAL A 209 32.30 8.86 8.83
C VAL A 209 32.67 9.09 10.29
N SER A 210 31.67 9.24 11.15
CA SER A 210 31.90 9.22 12.59
C SER A 210 31.46 7.87 13.14
N ILE A 211 32.45 7.08 13.56
CA ILE A 211 32.27 5.75 14.13
C ILE A 211 32.24 5.86 15.66
N CYS A 212 31.30 5.19 16.32
CA CYS A 212 31.32 5.04 17.77
C CYS A 212 31.11 3.58 18.17
N MET A 213 32.17 2.97 18.70
CA MET A 213 32.11 1.65 19.33
C MET A 213 31.38 1.75 20.68
N ASP A 214 30.29 1.01 20.85
CA ASP A 214 29.43 1.14 22.05
C ASP A 214 29.62 -0.01 23.05
N GLY A 215 30.47 0.21 24.05
CA GLY A 215 30.77 -0.78 25.08
C GLY A 215 31.65 -1.91 24.56
N ASP A 216 31.28 -3.15 24.89
CA ASP A 216 32.04 -4.39 24.63
C ASP A 216 32.00 -4.78 23.15
N THR A 217 32.62 -3.94 22.31
CA THR A 217 32.79 -4.22 20.88
C THR A 217 33.81 -5.36 20.71
N PRO A 218 33.59 -6.33 19.80
CA PRO A 218 34.54 -7.42 19.61
C PRO A 218 35.96 -6.92 19.29
N ALA A 219 36.98 -7.53 19.91
CA ALA A 219 38.38 -7.15 19.71
C ALA A 219 38.81 -7.20 18.22
N SER A 220 38.17 -8.06 17.42
CA SER A 220 38.38 -8.16 15.98
C SER A 220 37.93 -6.90 15.23
N ILE A 221 36.88 -6.21 15.68
CA ILE A 221 36.42 -4.93 15.13
C ILE A 221 37.36 -3.81 15.58
N GLU A 222 37.81 -3.80 16.84
CA GLU A 222 38.79 -2.81 17.30
C GLU A 222 40.10 -2.91 16.51
N GLN A 223 40.56 -4.13 16.25
CA GLN A 223 41.71 -4.40 15.39
C GLN A 223 41.45 -3.92 13.96
N TYR A 224 40.30 -4.26 13.36
CA TYR A 224 39.94 -3.80 12.03
C TYR A 224 39.98 -2.26 11.94
N ILE A 225 39.35 -1.54 12.87
CA ILE A 225 39.36 -0.08 12.89
C ILE A 225 40.79 0.46 13.03
N LYS A 226 41.60 -0.14 13.91
CA LYS A 226 42.98 0.28 14.13
C LYS A 226 43.86 0.09 12.90
N TYR A 227 43.73 -1.04 12.18
CA TYR A 227 44.62 -1.37 11.06
C TYR A 227 44.13 -0.83 9.72
N GLU A 228 42.80 -0.81 9.49
CA GLU A 228 42.24 -0.48 8.19
C GLU A 228 41.78 0.98 8.07
N LEU A 229 41.46 1.65 9.19
CA LEU A 229 40.82 2.98 9.16
C LEU A 229 41.67 4.12 9.75
N SER A 230 42.70 3.80 10.54
CA SER A 230 43.44 4.81 11.32
C SER A 230 44.19 5.85 10.48
N ASP A 231 44.59 5.50 9.26
CA ASP A 231 45.31 6.39 8.35
C ASP A 231 44.39 7.31 7.53
N ASP A 232 43.09 7.00 7.42
CA ASP A 232 42.14 7.80 6.65
C ASP A 232 41.40 8.79 7.57
N GLN A 233 41.80 10.06 7.52
CA GLN A 233 41.26 11.13 8.37
C GLN A 233 39.76 11.40 8.18
N ARG A 234 39.13 10.84 7.13
CA ARG A 234 37.67 10.89 6.97
C ARG A 234 36.94 10.01 7.98
N PHE A 235 37.62 9.04 8.59
CA PHE A 235 37.06 8.18 9.65
C PHE A 235 37.41 8.75 11.03
N VAL A 236 36.42 9.31 11.71
CA VAL A 236 36.53 9.81 13.08
C VAL A 236 36.10 8.72 14.05
N ILE A 237 37.04 8.18 14.81
CA ILE A 237 36.81 7.03 15.69
C ILE A 237 36.54 7.48 17.13
N ASN A 238 35.41 7.04 17.68
CA ASN A 238 35.00 7.25 19.05
C ASN A 238 34.75 5.91 19.76
N LYS A 239 34.83 5.90 21.09
CA LYS A 239 34.51 4.73 21.92
C LYS A 239 33.74 5.16 23.16
N ASN A 240 32.63 4.51 23.44
CA ASN A 240 31.96 4.60 24.74
C ASN A 240 32.50 3.48 25.65
N ASN A 241 32.85 3.81 26.90
CA ASN A 241 33.38 2.84 27.87
C ASN A 241 32.38 1.75 28.28
N LYS A 242 31.09 1.94 28.01
CA LYS A 242 29.99 1.01 28.28
C LYS A 242 28.90 1.21 27.24
N ASN A 243 28.05 0.21 27.01
CA ASN A 243 26.89 0.35 26.13
C ASN A 243 25.97 1.47 26.64
N ARG A 244 25.68 2.47 25.80
CA ARG A 244 24.85 3.64 26.13
C ARG A 244 23.49 3.65 25.43
N GLY A 245 23.21 2.66 24.58
CA GLY A 245 22.01 2.62 23.75
C GLY A 245 22.15 3.42 22.46
N ILE A 246 21.31 3.10 21.47
CA ILE A 246 21.47 3.55 20.09
C ILE A 246 21.40 5.07 19.97
N SER A 247 20.48 5.75 20.67
CA SER A 247 20.37 7.21 20.60
C SER A 247 21.59 7.93 21.17
N LYS A 248 22.10 7.47 22.32
CA LYS A 248 23.27 8.12 22.95
C LYS A 248 24.54 7.90 22.13
N THR A 249 24.70 6.72 21.55
CA THR A 249 25.83 6.39 20.67
C THR A 249 25.76 7.19 19.38
N THR A 250 24.59 7.29 18.76
CA THR A 250 24.37 8.16 17.59
C THR A 250 24.66 9.62 17.90
N MET A 251 24.28 10.12 19.08
CA MET A 251 24.64 11.47 19.52
C MET A 251 26.15 11.67 19.73
N THR A 252 26.88 10.65 20.20
CA THR A 252 28.36 10.70 20.25
C THR A 252 28.92 10.87 18.84
N CYS A 253 28.44 10.09 17.87
CA CYS A 253 28.84 10.25 16.48
C CYS A 253 28.50 11.64 15.94
N PHE A 254 27.29 12.14 16.20
CA PHE A 254 26.84 13.45 15.73
C PHE A 254 27.77 14.57 16.22
N LYS A 255 28.15 14.55 17.50
CA LYS A 255 29.05 15.55 18.11
C LYS A 255 30.46 15.54 17.50
N ALA A 256 30.96 14.37 17.12
CA ALA A 256 32.28 14.22 16.52
C ALA A 256 32.30 14.51 15.00
N SER A 257 31.13 14.58 14.37
CA SER A 257 31.00 14.85 12.94
C SER A 257 30.94 16.35 12.61
N CYS A 258 31.35 16.72 11.39
CA CYS A 258 31.49 18.13 10.96
C CYS A 258 30.68 18.51 9.70
N GLY A 259 29.93 17.59 9.10
CA GLY A 259 29.24 17.83 7.83
C GLY A 259 28.18 18.93 7.87
N ASP A 260 27.70 19.37 6.71
CA ASP A 260 26.49 20.20 6.64
C ASP A 260 25.23 19.33 6.69
N TRP A 261 25.38 18.08 6.24
CA TRP A 261 24.32 17.09 6.11
C TRP A 261 24.70 15.81 6.86
N ILE A 262 23.71 15.19 7.48
CA ILE A 262 23.85 14.01 8.33
C ILE A 262 23.02 12.87 7.79
N THR A 263 23.59 11.68 7.79
CA THR A 263 22.83 10.43 7.64
C THR A 263 23.32 9.41 8.67
N CYS A 264 22.43 8.50 9.07
CA CYS A 264 22.80 7.29 9.79
C CYS A 264 22.99 6.13 8.80
N LEU A 265 23.91 5.22 9.14
CA LEU A 265 24.11 3.95 8.44
C LEU A 265 24.27 2.86 9.49
N ASP A 266 23.59 1.74 9.31
CA ASP A 266 23.77 0.58 10.18
C ASP A 266 25.10 -0.12 9.82
N HIS A 267 25.78 -0.65 10.84
CA HIS A 267 27.15 -1.14 10.73
C HIS A 267 27.33 -2.37 9.84
N ASP A 268 26.26 -3.00 9.38
CA ASP A 268 26.23 -4.19 8.51
C ASP A 268 25.51 -3.98 7.16
N ASP A 269 25.02 -2.76 6.93
CA ASP A 269 24.28 -2.36 5.74
C ASP A 269 25.20 -1.77 4.65
N ILE A 270 24.69 -1.65 3.42
CA ILE A 270 25.47 -1.19 2.27
C ILE A 270 24.83 0.05 1.65
N LEU A 271 25.66 1.06 1.35
CA LEU A 271 25.31 2.15 0.45
C LEU A 271 25.63 1.79 -0.99
N ARG A 272 24.75 2.16 -1.93
CA ARG A 272 25.09 2.10 -3.36
C ARG A 272 26.18 3.11 -3.69
N GLU A 273 27.07 2.80 -4.63
CA GLU A 273 28.20 3.70 -4.98
C GLU A 273 27.78 5.11 -5.42
N HIS A 274 26.57 5.26 -5.96
CA HIS A 274 26.02 6.54 -6.40
C HIS A 274 25.12 7.22 -5.35
N ALA A 275 24.97 6.65 -4.14
CA ALA A 275 24.04 7.13 -3.13
C ALA A 275 24.29 8.58 -2.71
N LEU A 276 25.50 8.89 -2.25
CA LEU A 276 25.84 10.25 -1.80
C LEU A 276 25.80 11.26 -2.96
N ALA A 277 26.15 10.80 -4.17
CA ALA A 277 26.10 11.64 -5.37
C ALA A 277 24.67 12.07 -5.73
N GLU A 278 23.71 11.14 -5.71
CA GLU A 278 22.30 11.45 -5.94
C GLU A 278 21.74 12.40 -4.88
N CYS A 279 22.12 12.22 -3.60
CA CYS A 279 21.75 13.15 -2.53
C CYS A 279 22.28 14.57 -2.82
N VAL A 280 23.55 14.72 -3.21
CA VAL A 280 24.13 16.04 -3.54
C VAL A 280 23.47 16.67 -4.76
N LEU A 281 23.11 15.87 -5.76
CA LEU A 281 22.36 16.35 -6.93
C LEU A 281 20.96 16.84 -6.54
N ALA A 282 20.25 16.11 -5.67
CA ALA A 282 18.96 16.53 -5.14
C ALA A 282 19.08 17.83 -4.33
N ILE A 283 20.14 17.96 -3.53
CA ILE A 283 20.46 19.18 -2.76
C ILE A 283 20.69 20.39 -3.68
N ASN A 284 21.45 20.20 -4.77
CA ASN A 284 21.72 21.29 -5.72
C ASN A 284 20.49 21.65 -6.57
N LYS A 285 19.63 20.67 -6.89
CA LYS A 285 18.39 20.91 -7.64
C LYS A 285 17.36 21.67 -6.80
N ASN A 286 17.39 21.51 -5.48
CA ASN A 286 16.39 22.07 -4.56
C ASN A 286 17.08 22.88 -3.45
N PRO A 287 17.39 24.18 -3.64
CA PRO A 287 18.16 24.98 -2.67
C PRO A 287 17.58 25.05 -1.26
N ASP A 288 16.25 24.95 -1.14
CA ASP A 288 15.53 25.02 0.14
C ASP A 288 15.34 23.66 0.82
N VAL A 289 15.86 22.57 0.24
CA VAL A 289 15.73 21.24 0.81
C VAL A 289 16.36 21.15 2.19
N LYS A 290 15.69 20.42 3.08
CA LYS A 290 16.07 20.18 4.47
C LYS A 290 16.25 18.69 4.76
N ILE A 291 15.53 17.85 4.02
CA ILE A 291 15.59 16.39 4.13
C ILE A 291 15.60 15.80 2.73
N VAL A 292 16.46 14.81 2.52
CA VAL A 292 16.46 13.95 1.33
C VAL A 292 16.33 12.51 1.80
N TYR A 293 15.42 11.73 1.24
CA TYR A 293 15.33 10.29 1.52
C TYR A 293 15.21 9.48 0.23
N SER A 294 15.55 8.20 0.27
CA SER A 294 15.55 7.33 -0.90
C SER A 294 14.74 6.05 -0.73
N ASP A 295 14.49 5.38 -1.84
CA ASP A 295 14.07 3.98 -1.83
C ASP A 295 15.19 3.08 -1.28
N GLU A 296 14.81 1.90 -0.80
CA GLU A 296 15.72 0.88 -0.26
C GLU A 296 15.24 -0.52 -0.64
N ASP A 297 16.16 -1.49 -0.60
CA ASP A 297 15.82 -2.90 -0.65
C ASP A 297 16.56 -3.65 0.46
N LYS A 298 16.45 -4.97 0.45
CA LYS A 298 17.16 -5.86 1.36
C LYS A 298 18.24 -6.63 0.63
N ILE A 299 19.27 -6.99 1.37
CA ILE A 299 20.37 -7.82 0.89
C ILE A 299 20.64 -8.92 1.90
N ASN A 300 20.78 -10.16 1.43
CA ASN A 300 21.12 -11.27 2.31
C ASN A 300 22.64 -11.41 2.51
N ILE A 301 23.06 -12.43 3.26
CA ILE A 301 24.47 -12.73 3.53
C ILE A 301 25.28 -13.14 2.28
N HIS A 302 24.61 -13.52 1.20
CA HIS A 302 25.18 -13.88 -0.10
C HIS A 302 25.15 -12.74 -1.11
N ASP A 303 24.85 -11.52 -0.66
CA ASP A 303 24.73 -10.31 -1.48
C ASP A 303 23.62 -10.35 -2.55
N PHE A 304 22.63 -11.23 -2.37
CA PHE A 304 21.44 -11.23 -3.21
C PHE A 304 20.46 -10.16 -2.72
N ARG A 305 20.05 -9.28 -3.63
CA ARG A 305 19.14 -8.16 -3.38
C ARG A 305 17.68 -8.54 -3.59
N PHE A 306 16.80 -8.02 -2.74
CA PHE A 306 15.42 -8.48 -2.68
C PHE A 306 14.49 -7.54 -1.90
N ASP A 307 13.17 -7.60 -2.16
CA ASP A 307 12.09 -6.92 -1.40
C ASP A 307 12.22 -5.39 -1.47
N PRO A 308 12.19 -4.82 -2.69
CA PRO A 308 12.36 -3.38 -2.87
C PRO A 308 11.19 -2.60 -2.29
N TYR A 309 11.51 -1.60 -1.49
CA TYR A 309 10.57 -0.62 -1.00
C TYR A 309 10.67 0.67 -1.81
N PHE A 310 9.79 0.76 -2.81
CA PHE A 310 9.54 1.94 -3.63
C PHE A 310 8.52 2.84 -2.95
N LYS A 311 9.03 3.91 -2.34
CA LYS A 311 8.31 4.84 -1.47
C LYS A 311 7.59 5.89 -2.31
N CYS A 312 6.61 6.53 -1.70
CA CYS A 312 6.03 7.76 -2.23
C CYS A 312 6.86 8.97 -1.78
N ASP A 313 6.53 10.14 -2.35
CA ASP A 313 6.97 11.43 -1.82
C ASP A 313 6.34 11.70 -0.44
N PHE A 314 6.62 12.89 0.11
CA PHE A 314 6.28 13.18 1.50
C PHE A 314 4.77 13.07 1.79
N ALA A 315 4.41 12.12 2.64
CA ALA A 315 3.06 11.76 3.04
C ALA A 315 2.95 11.81 4.58
N PRO A 316 2.60 12.96 5.18
CA PRO A 316 2.65 13.13 6.64
C PRO A 316 1.68 12.19 7.36
N GLU A 317 0.49 11.93 6.82
CA GLU A 317 -0.46 11.02 7.46
C GLU A 317 -0.01 9.54 7.36
N LEU A 318 0.75 9.17 6.32
CA LEU A 318 1.42 7.86 6.29
C LEU A 318 2.55 7.77 7.33
N LEU A 319 3.31 8.87 7.49
CA LEU A 319 4.39 8.95 8.48
C LEU A 319 3.89 8.75 9.91
N LEU A 320 2.67 9.21 10.25
CA LEU A 320 2.07 8.93 11.56
C LEU A 320 1.84 7.42 11.77
N SER A 321 1.47 6.71 10.72
CA SER A 321 1.20 5.27 10.78
C SER A 321 2.48 4.43 10.84
N MET A 322 3.51 4.81 10.06
CA MET A 322 4.78 4.08 9.97
C MET A 322 5.94 4.99 9.58
N ASN A 323 7.15 4.67 10.06
CA ASN A 323 8.38 5.31 9.59
C ASN A 323 8.77 4.76 8.21
N TYR A 324 8.16 5.28 7.15
CA TYR A 324 8.46 4.84 5.79
C TYR A 324 9.72 5.49 5.19
N PHE A 325 10.27 6.55 5.81
CA PHE A 325 11.51 7.17 5.34
C PHE A 325 12.64 6.15 5.34
N GLY A 326 12.76 5.38 6.42
CA GLY A 326 13.79 4.35 6.57
C GLY A 326 15.18 4.90 6.30
N HIS A 327 16.01 4.10 5.65
CA HIS A 327 17.31 4.51 5.15
C HIS A 327 17.29 4.48 3.61
N LEU A 328 18.08 5.25 2.87
CA LEU A 328 18.96 6.32 3.31
C LEU A 328 18.16 7.62 3.54
N THR A 329 18.30 8.24 4.72
CA THR A 329 17.70 9.54 5.02
C THR A 329 18.79 10.54 5.42
N VAL A 330 18.95 11.59 4.62
CA VAL A 330 19.95 12.65 4.79
C VAL A 330 19.27 13.95 5.23
N ILE A 331 19.60 14.44 6.42
CA ILE A 331 18.97 15.62 7.04
C ILE A 331 20.03 16.70 7.27
N ARG A 332 19.66 17.95 7.04
CA ARG A 332 20.52 19.09 7.42
C ARG A 332 20.86 19.05 8.91
N ARG A 333 22.13 19.25 9.23
CA ARG A 333 22.65 19.27 10.60
C ARG A 333 21.85 20.21 11.52
N ASP A 334 21.58 21.42 11.04
CA ASP A 334 20.90 22.45 11.82
C ASP A 334 19.43 22.09 12.13
N MET A 335 18.81 21.25 11.31
CA MET A 335 17.46 20.76 11.55
C MET A 335 17.43 19.70 12.65
N ILE A 336 18.39 18.76 12.66
CA ILE A 336 18.55 17.77 13.74
C ILE A 336 18.81 18.48 15.08
N ALA A 337 19.69 19.49 15.07
CA ALA A 337 20.02 20.26 16.27
C ALA A 337 18.78 21.01 16.82
N ARG A 338 18.02 21.68 15.95
CA ARG A 338 16.78 22.37 16.34
C ARG A 338 15.69 21.43 16.84
N ALA A 339 15.62 20.21 16.30
CA ALA A 339 14.66 19.21 16.75
C ALA A 339 14.99 18.63 18.14
N GLY A 340 16.21 18.82 18.66
CA GLY A 340 16.63 18.31 19.97
C GLY A 340 17.41 16.98 19.94
N LEU A 341 18.05 16.65 18.82
CA LEU A 341 18.83 15.40 18.63
C LEU A 341 18.00 14.12 18.83
N TRP A 342 18.63 12.97 19.11
CA TRP A 342 17.96 11.70 19.40
C TRP A 342 17.61 11.58 20.89
N ASN A 343 16.39 11.13 21.20
CA ASN A 343 15.94 10.91 22.57
C ASN A 343 16.20 9.44 22.99
N PRO A 344 17.04 9.17 24.00
CA PRO A 344 17.29 7.81 24.48
C PRO A 344 16.07 7.09 25.04
N ASP A 345 15.06 7.82 25.51
CA ASP A 345 13.81 7.20 25.94
C ASP A 345 13.05 6.62 24.74
N HIS A 346 13.38 7.02 23.51
CA HIS A 346 12.77 6.57 22.26
C HIS A 346 13.56 5.48 21.54
N ASP A 347 14.58 4.87 22.17
CA ASP A 347 15.31 3.73 21.61
C ASP A 347 14.32 2.62 21.17
N GLY A 348 14.45 2.18 19.91
CA GLY A 348 13.52 1.27 19.22
C GLY A 348 12.58 1.96 18.22
N ALA A 349 12.37 3.28 18.35
CA ALA A 349 11.66 4.12 17.37
C ALA A 349 12.33 5.49 17.20
N GLN A 350 13.62 5.60 17.53
CA GLN A 350 14.36 6.86 17.62
C GLN A 350 14.42 7.62 16.28
N ASP A 351 14.48 6.89 15.16
CA ASP A 351 14.51 7.51 13.83
C ASP A 351 13.15 8.03 13.43
N HIS A 352 12.07 7.34 13.83
CA HIS A 352 10.71 7.80 13.61
C HIS A 352 10.45 9.10 14.38
N ASP A 353 10.87 9.14 15.64
CA ASP A 353 10.77 10.32 16.49
C ASP A 353 11.52 11.53 15.90
N LEU A 354 12.78 11.32 15.48
CA LEU A 354 13.56 12.40 14.89
C LEU A 354 12.92 12.93 13.61
N VAL A 355 12.49 12.06 12.70
CA VAL A 355 11.87 12.50 11.45
C VAL A 355 10.56 13.23 11.71
N LEU A 356 9.71 12.75 12.63
CA LEU A 356 8.50 13.47 13.05
C LEU A 356 8.85 14.88 13.54
N ARG A 357 9.76 15.03 14.51
CA ARG A 357 10.16 16.35 15.03
C ARG A 357 10.78 17.28 13.99
N VAL A 358 11.59 16.75 13.07
CA VAL A 358 12.22 17.56 12.02
C VAL A 358 11.18 18.03 11.00
N THR A 359 10.24 17.15 10.62
CA THR A 359 9.20 17.45 9.64
C THR A 359 8.14 18.44 10.14
N GLU A 360 7.92 18.54 11.46
CA GLU A 360 7.04 19.55 12.08
C GLU A 360 7.35 21.00 11.63
N ASN A 361 8.61 21.28 11.26
CA ASN A 361 9.06 22.61 10.84
C ASN A 361 9.39 22.71 9.34
N CYS A 362 8.92 21.75 8.54
CA CYS A 362 9.19 21.68 7.10
C CYS A 362 7.91 21.85 6.29
N LYS A 363 7.98 22.60 5.19
CA LYS A 363 6.98 22.49 4.12
C LYS A 363 7.25 21.23 3.30
N THR A 364 6.24 20.68 2.63
CA THR A 364 6.40 19.52 1.73
C THR A 364 7.54 19.70 0.73
N ALA A 365 7.66 20.89 0.13
CA ALA A 365 8.73 21.20 -0.83
C ALA A 365 10.16 21.19 -0.23
N ASN A 366 10.30 21.17 1.10
CA ASN A 366 11.60 21.06 1.77
C ASN A 366 12.06 19.60 1.92
N ILE A 367 11.24 18.62 1.57
CA ILE A 367 11.49 17.20 1.78
C ILE A 367 11.47 16.53 0.41
N ILE A 368 12.61 16.00 -0.02
CA ILE A 368 12.78 15.44 -1.36
C ILE A 368 12.99 13.95 -1.28
N HIS A 369 12.16 13.22 -2.01
CA HIS A 369 12.34 11.80 -2.25
C HIS A 369 13.19 11.58 -3.51
N ILE A 370 14.14 10.66 -3.44
CA ILE A 370 14.87 10.15 -4.59
C ILE A 370 14.35 8.74 -4.89
N PRO A 371 13.58 8.53 -5.99
CA PRO A 371 12.98 7.24 -6.31
C PRO A 371 14.01 6.28 -6.95
N LYS A 372 15.10 6.03 -6.22
CA LYS A 372 16.19 5.11 -6.56
C LYS A 372 16.55 4.30 -5.33
N ILE A 373 16.86 3.03 -5.52
CA ILE A 373 17.40 2.17 -4.46
C ILE A 373 18.82 2.64 -4.17
N LEU A 374 19.04 3.37 -3.07
CA LEU A 374 20.36 3.88 -2.67
C LEU A 374 20.93 3.17 -1.43
N TYR A 375 20.11 2.34 -0.77
CA TYR A 375 20.42 1.67 0.48
C TYR A 375 20.02 0.19 0.41
N HIS A 376 20.88 -0.67 0.97
CA HIS A 376 20.65 -2.10 1.11
C HIS A 376 20.66 -2.48 2.58
N ARG A 377 19.48 -2.83 3.10
CA ARG A 377 19.35 -3.35 4.46
C ARG A 377 19.75 -4.82 4.52
N ARG A 378 20.73 -5.14 5.35
CA ARG A 378 21.19 -6.50 5.59
C ARG A 378 20.13 -7.29 6.36
N ILE A 379 19.89 -8.52 5.92
CA ILE A 379 19.10 -9.50 6.65
C ILE A 379 20.01 -10.70 6.95
N SER A 380 20.20 -10.99 8.23
CA SER A 380 20.91 -12.18 8.73
C SER A 380 19.92 -13.31 9.04
N ASP A 381 20.37 -14.55 8.88
CA ASP A 381 19.55 -15.76 9.12
C ASP A 381 19.14 -15.91 10.60
N ASP A 382 19.89 -15.31 11.55
CA ASP A 382 19.65 -15.35 13.00
C ASP A 382 18.69 -14.26 13.53
N SER A 383 18.19 -13.37 12.67
CA SER A 383 17.38 -12.20 13.08
C SER A 383 15.94 -12.53 13.56
N ASP A 384 15.63 -13.79 13.81
CA ASP A 384 14.31 -14.25 14.25
C ASP A 384 14.12 -14.30 15.79
N ILE A 385 15.20 -14.36 16.59
CA ILE A 385 15.08 -14.59 18.05
C ILE A 385 15.15 -13.29 18.88
N SER A 386 15.97 -12.32 18.47
CA SER A 386 16.03 -10.98 19.13
C SER A 386 14.89 -10.06 18.70
N SER A 387 14.32 -10.27 17.51
CA SER A 387 13.28 -9.43 16.92
C SER A 387 11.95 -9.51 17.68
N ASN A 388 11.63 -10.60 18.38
CA ASN A 388 10.35 -10.73 19.09
C ASN A 388 10.29 -9.95 20.43
N ARG A 389 11.40 -9.84 21.19
CA ARG A 389 11.44 -9.00 22.40
C ARG A 389 11.58 -7.51 22.07
N ILE A 390 12.34 -7.18 21.03
CA ILE A 390 12.43 -5.81 20.49
C ILE A 390 11.09 -5.38 19.86
N LYS A 391 10.32 -6.28 19.21
CA LYS A 391 8.99 -5.97 18.64
C LYS A 391 7.94 -5.53 19.67
N VAL A 392 7.95 -6.04 20.91
CA VAL A 392 6.94 -5.64 21.91
C VAL A 392 7.32 -4.32 22.57
N CYS A 393 8.60 -4.14 22.91
CA CYS A 393 9.10 -2.87 23.47
C CYS A 393 9.01 -1.73 22.44
N SER A 394 9.39 -1.99 21.17
CA SER A 394 9.34 -1.00 20.08
C SER A 394 7.93 -0.53 19.75
N LYS A 395 6.90 -1.38 19.86
CA LYS A 395 5.51 -0.98 19.60
C LYS A 395 5.01 0.07 20.59
N THR A 396 5.25 -0.13 21.88
CA THR A 396 4.87 0.85 22.91
C THR A 396 5.63 2.16 22.73
N VAL A 397 6.92 2.10 22.40
CA VAL A 397 7.74 3.29 22.14
C VAL A 397 7.27 4.00 20.88
N ALA A 398 6.97 3.28 19.80
CA ALA A 398 6.45 3.86 18.54
C ALA A 398 5.11 4.57 18.74
N ASN A 399 4.17 3.96 19.49
CA ASN A 399 2.90 4.61 19.83
C ASN A 399 3.14 5.91 20.62
N ARG A 400 4.04 5.87 21.62
CA ARG A 400 4.38 7.06 22.43
C ARG A 400 4.98 8.17 21.59
N VAL A 401 5.92 7.86 20.70
CA VAL A 401 6.56 8.83 19.80
C VAL A 401 5.53 9.58 18.95
N VAL A 402 4.57 8.84 18.38
CA VAL A 402 3.48 9.45 17.60
C VAL A 402 2.52 10.25 18.47
N ALA A 403 2.17 9.74 19.66
CA ALA A 403 1.31 10.46 20.60
C ALA A 403 1.94 11.80 21.04
N GLU A 404 3.25 11.80 21.34
CA GLU A 404 3.99 13.02 21.70
C GLU A 404 4.07 14.00 20.53
N HIS A 405 4.27 13.52 19.29
CA HIS A 405 4.20 14.34 18.08
C HIS A 405 2.84 15.01 17.93
N LEU A 406 1.75 14.23 18.00
CA LEU A 406 0.40 14.76 17.90
C LEU A 406 0.11 15.79 19.00
N ASN A 407 0.58 15.55 20.24
CA ASN A 407 0.46 16.51 21.33
C ASN A 407 1.23 17.82 21.06
N ARG A 408 2.44 17.76 20.49
CA ARG A 408 3.19 18.98 20.07
C ARG A 408 2.46 19.76 18.98
N GLN A 409 1.73 19.07 18.11
CA GLN A 409 0.87 19.67 17.09
C GLN A 409 -0.50 20.15 17.63
N GLY A 410 -0.74 20.04 18.94
CA GLY A 410 -1.98 20.46 19.58
C GLY A 410 -3.17 19.50 19.34
N LEU A 411 -2.90 18.27 18.92
CA LEU A 411 -3.92 17.26 18.62
C LEU A 411 -4.03 16.25 19.77
N THR A 412 -5.24 16.06 20.28
CA THR A 412 -5.54 14.98 21.22
C THR A 412 -5.81 13.69 20.45
N ALA A 413 -5.06 12.62 20.74
CA ALA A 413 -5.21 11.34 20.08
C ALA A 413 -5.00 10.16 21.03
N ASP A 414 -5.77 9.10 20.83
CA ASP A 414 -5.47 7.76 21.33
C ASP A 414 -4.63 7.04 20.27
N VAL A 415 -3.40 6.67 20.64
CA VAL A 415 -2.47 5.95 19.75
C VAL A 415 -2.24 4.56 20.32
N SER A 416 -2.67 3.56 19.56
CA SER A 416 -2.50 2.15 19.90
C SER A 416 -1.75 1.42 18.78
N THR A 417 -1.40 0.16 18.98
CA THR A 417 -0.88 -0.67 17.88
C THR A 417 -2.02 -1.50 17.29
N ASP A 418 -2.08 -1.60 15.96
CA ASP A 418 -2.94 -2.57 15.29
C ASP A 418 -2.30 -3.96 15.36
N ASP A 419 -2.92 -4.90 16.07
CA ASP A 419 -2.34 -6.24 16.28
C ASP A 419 -2.10 -7.02 14.98
N SER A 420 -2.85 -6.71 13.92
CA SER A 420 -2.76 -7.42 12.64
C SER A 420 -1.57 -6.99 11.80
N THR A 421 -1.04 -5.78 12.01
CA THR A 421 0.06 -5.21 11.23
C THR A 421 1.28 -4.82 12.05
N GLY A 422 1.09 -4.51 13.34
CA GLY A 422 2.13 -3.96 14.21
C GLY A 422 2.38 -2.46 14.03
N TYR A 423 1.63 -1.76 13.18
CA TYR A 423 1.73 -0.31 12.98
C TYR A 423 0.82 0.48 13.91
N ASN A 424 1.05 1.79 13.98
CA ASN A 424 0.27 2.69 14.80
C ASN A 424 -1.15 2.81 14.25
N ARG A 425 -2.13 2.62 15.12
CA ARG A 425 -3.51 3.01 14.92
C ARG A 425 -3.79 4.28 15.71
N ILE A 426 -4.17 5.32 15.00
CA ILE A 426 -4.48 6.63 15.57
C ILE A 426 -6.00 6.82 15.60
N ARG A 427 -6.52 7.32 16.73
CA ARG A 427 -7.89 7.77 16.89
C ARG A 427 -7.87 9.20 17.42
N LEU A 428 -8.06 10.17 16.52
CA LEU A 428 -8.05 11.58 16.87
C LEU A 428 -9.34 11.97 17.60
N GLY A 429 -9.19 12.81 18.63
CA GLY A 429 -10.30 13.50 19.25
C GLY A 429 -10.93 14.49 18.27
N LEU A 430 -12.25 14.64 18.34
CA LEU A 430 -12.98 15.72 17.70
C LEU A 430 -13.25 16.77 18.77
N SER A 431 -12.54 17.90 18.71
CA SER A 431 -12.72 19.01 19.65
C SER A 431 -14.05 19.73 19.44
N GLN A 432 -14.58 19.70 18.22
CA GLN A 432 -15.89 20.22 17.83
C GLN A 432 -16.67 19.13 17.10
N ALA A 433 -18.00 19.20 17.18
CA ALA A 433 -18.89 18.37 16.40
C ALA A 433 -19.41 19.21 15.20
N PRO A 434 -18.64 19.36 14.11
CA PRO A 434 -19.08 20.15 12.94
C PRO A 434 -20.38 19.60 12.36
N GLN A 435 -21.26 20.48 11.89
CA GLN A 435 -22.45 20.03 11.19
C GLN A 435 -22.06 19.40 9.85
N VAL A 436 -22.62 18.22 9.56
CA VAL A 436 -22.36 17.50 8.30
C VAL A 436 -23.64 17.38 7.50
N THR A 437 -23.63 17.82 6.24
CA THR A 437 -24.69 17.45 5.29
C THR A 437 -24.22 16.32 4.39
N ILE A 438 -24.93 15.18 4.45
CA ILE A 438 -24.75 14.08 3.50
C ILE A 438 -25.55 14.39 2.24
N ILE A 439 -24.85 14.62 1.13
CA ILE A 439 -25.45 14.94 -0.17
C ILE A 439 -25.57 13.65 -0.98
N ILE A 440 -26.80 13.30 -1.37
CA ILE A 440 -27.12 12.06 -2.10
C ILE A 440 -27.90 12.38 -3.39
N PRO A 441 -27.23 12.50 -4.54
CA PRO A 441 -27.88 12.53 -5.84
C PRO A 441 -28.58 11.19 -6.14
N THR A 442 -29.80 11.23 -6.66
CA THR A 442 -30.54 10.01 -7.00
C THR A 442 -31.47 10.19 -8.20
N LYS A 443 -31.67 9.10 -8.95
CA LYS A 443 -32.70 8.95 -9.96
C LYS A 443 -33.20 7.50 -9.99
N ASN A 444 -34.49 7.30 -9.74
CA ASN A 444 -35.15 5.98 -9.65
C ASN A 444 -34.46 5.04 -8.64
N LYS A 445 -34.58 3.72 -8.85
CA LYS A 445 -33.84 2.68 -8.12
C LYS A 445 -34.10 2.72 -6.61
N HIS A 446 -35.38 2.83 -6.26
CA HIS A 446 -35.87 2.86 -4.87
C HIS A 446 -35.11 1.93 -3.91
N GLY A 447 -34.84 0.68 -4.30
CA GLY A 447 -34.16 -0.29 -3.44
C GLY A 447 -32.73 0.10 -3.02
N LEU A 448 -31.97 0.76 -3.90
CA LEU A 448 -30.61 1.22 -3.60
C LEU A 448 -30.65 2.39 -2.62
N LEU A 449 -31.41 3.44 -2.96
CA LEU A 449 -31.56 4.62 -2.10
C LEU A 449 -32.09 4.25 -0.71
N LYS A 450 -33.10 3.38 -0.64
CA LYS A 450 -33.65 2.90 0.62
C LYS A 450 -32.61 2.16 1.46
N THR A 451 -31.79 1.30 0.82
CA THR A 451 -30.71 0.59 1.51
C THR A 451 -29.65 1.56 2.02
N CYS A 452 -29.28 2.56 1.21
CA CYS A 452 -28.33 3.60 1.57
C CYS A 452 -28.80 4.39 2.79
N ILE A 453 -29.95 5.07 2.71
CA ILE A 453 -30.50 5.90 3.79
C ILE A 453 -30.73 5.07 5.05
N THR A 454 -31.34 3.88 4.92
CA THR A 454 -31.56 3.01 6.08
C THR A 454 -30.25 2.62 6.76
N SER A 455 -29.18 2.39 5.99
CA SER A 455 -27.87 2.06 6.57
C SER A 455 -27.26 3.24 7.31
N ILE A 456 -27.38 4.46 6.76
CA ILE A 456 -26.86 5.68 7.38
C ILE A 456 -27.58 5.92 8.71
N LEU A 457 -28.91 5.96 8.71
CA LEU A 457 -29.72 6.24 9.90
C LEU A 457 -29.52 5.18 11.00
N LYS A 458 -29.33 3.91 10.64
CA LYS A 458 -29.21 2.81 11.63
C LYS A 458 -27.80 2.56 12.14
N LYS A 459 -26.77 2.99 11.41
CA LYS A 459 -25.38 2.63 11.72
C LYS A 459 -24.54 3.81 12.15
N THR A 460 -24.79 5.01 11.66
CA THR A 460 -23.94 6.17 11.95
C THR A 460 -24.10 6.57 13.41
N GLU A 461 -23.00 6.57 14.17
CA GLU A 461 -22.96 6.97 15.58
C GLU A 461 -22.78 8.49 15.77
N TYR A 462 -22.31 9.19 14.75
CA TYR A 462 -22.21 10.64 14.78
C TYR A 462 -23.60 11.25 14.67
N GLU A 463 -23.94 12.24 15.50
CA GLU A 463 -25.33 12.75 15.61
C GLU A 463 -25.56 14.07 14.86
N ASN A 464 -24.54 14.92 14.72
CA ASN A 464 -24.71 16.27 14.14
C ASN A 464 -24.67 16.23 12.60
N PHE A 465 -25.61 15.52 11.99
CA PHE A 465 -25.73 15.44 10.55
C PHE A 465 -27.18 15.50 10.06
N ASP A 466 -27.34 16.00 8.83
CA ASP A 466 -28.56 15.93 8.04
C ASP A 466 -28.30 15.26 6.69
N ILE A 467 -29.35 14.82 6.01
CA ILE A 467 -29.27 14.20 4.68
C ILE A 467 -30.03 15.09 3.69
N LEU A 468 -29.33 15.53 2.64
CA LEU A 468 -29.92 16.23 1.51
C LEU A 468 -29.94 15.31 0.30
N VAL A 469 -31.12 14.83 -0.05
CA VAL A 469 -31.35 14.01 -1.24
C VAL A 469 -31.70 14.91 -2.42
N ILE A 470 -30.94 14.83 -3.52
CA ILE A 470 -31.27 15.54 -4.75
C ILE A 470 -31.89 14.56 -5.75
N ASN A 471 -33.19 14.71 -6.00
CA ASN A 471 -33.89 13.92 -7.00
C ASN A 471 -33.67 14.52 -8.39
N ASN A 472 -32.96 13.79 -9.27
CA ASN A 472 -32.80 14.19 -10.66
C ASN A 472 -33.94 13.66 -11.54
N ALA A 473 -35.15 14.15 -11.27
CA ALA A 473 -36.37 13.83 -12.01
C ALA A 473 -36.64 12.31 -12.11
N SER A 474 -36.77 11.65 -10.95
CA SER A 474 -37.26 10.25 -10.90
C SER A 474 -38.67 10.14 -11.49
N ASP A 475 -38.90 9.11 -12.30
CA ASP A 475 -40.18 8.77 -12.93
C ASP A 475 -40.75 7.42 -12.44
N GLU A 476 -39.96 6.66 -11.67
CA GLU A 476 -40.41 5.43 -11.03
C GLU A 476 -41.36 5.73 -9.87
N ILE A 477 -42.63 5.30 -9.97
CA ILE A 477 -43.68 5.50 -8.94
C ILE A 477 -43.20 5.11 -7.54
N LYS A 478 -42.45 4.01 -7.41
CA LYS A 478 -41.91 3.56 -6.11
C LYS A 478 -40.87 4.51 -5.55
N SER A 479 -40.03 5.12 -6.40
CA SER A 479 -39.05 6.12 -5.99
C SER A 479 -39.73 7.41 -5.58
N ILE A 480 -40.68 7.91 -6.36
CA ILE A 480 -41.42 9.14 -6.04
C ILE A 480 -42.10 9.03 -4.67
N LYS A 481 -42.88 7.95 -4.43
CA LYS A 481 -43.53 7.71 -3.13
C LYS A 481 -42.53 7.65 -1.98
N TYR A 482 -41.39 7.02 -2.19
CA TYR A 482 -40.37 6.93 -1.14
C TYR A 482 -39.72 8.29 -0.85
N LEU A 483 -39.50 9.13 -1.85
CA LEU A 483 -38.99 10.49 -1.68
C LEU A 483 -39.99 11.36 -0.88
N GLU A 484 -41.30 11.23 -1.15
CA GLU A 484 -42.35 11.89 -0.35
C GLU A 484 -42.33 11.41 1.12
N ASP A 485 -42.12 10.11 1.35
CA ASP A 485 -42.00 9.57 2.71
C ASP A 485 -40.73 10.09 3.42
N LEU A 486 -39.61 10.25 2.69
CA LEU A 486 -38.36 10.77 3.23
C LEU A 486 -38.46 12.23 3.68
N GLN A 487 -39.23 13.06 2.96
CA GLN A 487 -39.48 14.46 3.34
C GLN A 487 -40.16 14.61 4.72
N ARG A 488 -40.82 13.56 5.22
CA ARG A 488 -41.43 13.56 6.57
C ARG A 488 -40.43 13.26 7.68
N HIS A 489 -39.20 12.83 7.35
CA HIS A 489 -38.18 12.53 8.35
C HIS A 489 -37.49 13.83 8.80
N PRO A 490 -37.33 14.07 10.12
CA PRO A 490 -36.86 15.38 10.63
C PRO A 490 -35.42 15.75 10.22
N THR A 491 -34.60 14.77 9.85
CA THR A 491 -33.20 14.96 9.45
C THR A 491 -32.96 14.81 7.94
N ILE A 492 -34.01 14.65 7.14
CA ILE A 492 -33.88 14.43 5.70
C ILE A 492 -34.65 15.49 4.93
N SER A 493 -33.95 16.17 4.02
CA SER A 493 -34.55 17.05 3.03
C SER A 493 -34.43 16.42 1.64
N VAL A 494 -35.44 16.65 0.80
CA VAL A 494 -35.46 16.19 -0.59
C VAL A 494 -35.71 17.38 -1.49
N THR A 495 -34.82 17.61 -2.45
CA THR A 495 -34.92 18.70 -3.44
C THR A 495 -34.95 18.14 -4.85
N GLU A 496 -35.79 18.71 -5.71
CA GLU A 496 -35.86 18.39 -7.13
C GLU A 496 -34.78 19.12 -7.95
N TYR A 497 -34.17 18.40 -8.89
CA TYR A 497 -33.25 18.94 -9.89
C TYR A 497 -33.71 18.51 -11.29
N ALA A 498 -34.36 19.44 -12.00
CA ALA A 498 -35.06 19.17 -13.26
C ALA A 498 -34.20 19.31 -14.54
N ASN A 499 -32.89 19.48 -14.42
CA ASN A 499 -31.98 19.58 -15.56
C ASN A 499 -31.45 18.20 -16.01
N PRO A 500 -30.85 18.09 -17.21
CA PRO A 500 -30.15 16.89 -17.63
C PRO A 500 -29.11 16.42 -16.60
N PHE A 501 -28.85 15.10 -16.58
CA PHE A 501 -27.92 14.52 -15.61
C PHE A 501 -26.51 15.07 -15.81
N ASN A 502 -26.02 15.75 -14.78
CA ASN A 502 -24.65 16.21 -14.62
C ASN A 502 -24.35 16.06 -13.12
N TYR A 503 -23.49 15.11 -12.77
CA TYR A 503 -23.18 14.79 -11.38
C TYR A 503 -22.55 15.99 -10.67
N SER A 504 -21.63 16.69 -11.33
CA SER A 504 -20.98 17.90 -10.82
C SER A 504 -22.01 18.99 -10.52
N ALA A 505 -22.89 19.30 -11.49
CA ALA A 505 -23.91 20.34 -11.33
C ALA A 505 -24.94 20.00 -10.24
N ILE A 506 -25.35 18.74 -10.14
CA ILE A 506 -26.28 18.29 -9.08
C ILE A 506 -25.67 18.49 -7.69
N ASN A 507 -24.38 18.17 -7.52
CA ASN A 507 -23.70 18.34 -6.25
C ASN A 507 -23.44 19.82 -5.93
N ASN A 508 -23.02 20.64 -6.90
CA ASN A 508 -22.88 22.09 -6.71
C ASN A 508 -24.22 22.71 -6.29
N PHE A 509 -25.31 22.35 -6.98
CA PHE A 509 -26.67 22.77 -6.64
C PHE A 509 -27.08 22.35 -5.22
N ALA A 510 -26.68 21.17 -4.75
CA ALA A 510 -26.90 20.75 -3.37
C ALA A 510 -26.14 21.61 -2.36
N VAL A 511 -24.87 21.94 -2.67
CA VAL A 511 -24.00 22.74 -1.81
C VAL A 511 -24.58 24.14 -1.60
N GLU A 512 -25.22 24.74 -2.59
CA GLU A 512 -25.92 26.04 -2.43
C GLU A 512 -27.05 26.02 -1.38
N ARG A 513 -27.59 24.84 -1.06
CA ARG A 513 -28.79 24.66 -0.21
C ARG A 513 -28.49 24.20 1.20
N THR A 514 -27.22 24.04 1.55
CA THR A 514 -26.78 23.73 2.91
C THR A 514 -25.79 24.78 3.40
N GLN A 515 -25.73 24.99 4.71
CA GLN A 515 -24.77 25.86 5.40
C GLN A 515 -23.88 25.06 6.38
N SER A 516 -23.90 23.73 6.28
CA SER A 516 -23.10 22.85 7.14
C SER A 516 -21.61 23.06 6.94
N ASP A 517 -20.85 22.92 8.02
CA ASP A 517 -19.38 23.09 8.03
C ASP A 517 -18.67 22.09 7.10
N VAL A 518 -19.21 20.87 7.02
CA VAL A 518 -18.65 19.76 6.24
C VAL A 518 -19.68 19.20 5.28
N LEU A 519 -19.22 18.96 4.06
CA LEU A 519 -19.96 18.33 2.98
C LEU A 519 -19.52 16.87 2.87
N CYS A 520 -20.48 15.93 2.91
CA CYS A 520 -20.23 14.51 2.66
C CYS A 520 -20.92 14.10 1.36
N PHE A 521 -20.17 13.98 0.27
CA PHE A 521 -20.70 13.47 -1.00
C PHE A 521 -20.79 11.96 -0.94
N LEU A 522 -21.98 11.41 -1.20
CA LEU A 522 -22.26 9.99 -1.07
C LEU A 522 -23.17 9.50 -2.19
N ASN A 523 -22.74 8.46 -2.90
CA ASN A 523 -23.58 7.84 -3.92
C ASN A 523 -24.75 7.06 -3.30
N ASN A 524 -25.90 7.05 -4.00
CA ASN A 524 -27.13 6.39 -3.55
C ASN A 524 -27.06 4.85 -3.48
N ASP A 525 -25.97 4.25 -3.98
CA ASP A 525 -25.69 2.81 -3.98
C ASP A 525 -24.53 2.45 -3.04
N VAL A 526 -24.29 3.27 -2.02
CA VAL A 526 -23.37 2.99 -0.92
C VAL A 526 -24.12 2.58 0.34
N LYS A 527 -23.53 1.63 1.08
CA LYS A 527 -24.05 1.12 2.34
C LYS A 527 -22.97 1.18 3.42
N ALA A 528 -23.26 1.91 4.51
CA ALA A 528 -22.37 1.99 5.67
C ALA A 528 -22.25 0.62 6.37
N LEU A 529 -21.01 0.21 6.70
CA LEU A 529 -20.75 -1.01 7.47
C LEU A 529 -20.31 -0.74 8.90
N SER A 530 -19.35 0.16 9.11
CA SER A 530 -18.88 0.53 10.43
C SER A 530 -19.71 1.66 11.02
N LYS A 531 -19.91 1.65 12.34
CA LYS A 531 -20.74 2.65 13.01
C LYS A 531 -20.05 4.02 13.13
N GLY A 532 -18.76 4.01 13.46
CA GLY A 532 -17.91 5.20 13.58
C GLY A 532 -17.31 5.72 12.27
N TRP A 533 -17.82 5.31 11.09
CA TRP A 533 -17.24 5.67 9.79
C TRP A 533 -17.13 7.19 9.59
N MET A 534 -18.19 7.93 9.93
CA MET A 534 -18.24 9.38 9.77
C MET A 534 -17.30 10.07 10.76
N ARG A 535 -17.32 9.63 12.03
CA ARG A 535 -16.40 10.15 13.05
C ARG A 535 -14.94 9.96 12.65
N GLU A 536 -14.59 8.78 12.14
CA GLU A 536 -13.25 8.47 11.65
C GLU A 536 -12.83 9.44 10.53
N MET A 537 -13.69 9.67 9.53
CA MET A 537 -13.37 10.59 8.43
C MET A 537 -13.25 12.05 8.89
N LEU A 538 -14.19 12.51 9.73
CA LEU A 538 -14.14 13.85 10.32
C LEU A 538 -12.89 14.06 11.17
N SER A 539 -12.47 13.05 11.92
CA SER A 539 -11.26 13.08 12.75
C SER A 539 -10.03 13.42 11.92
N TRP A 540 -9.88 12.85 10.72
CA TRP A 540 -8.78 13.17 9.80
C TRP A 540 -8.95 14.54 9.12
N LEU A 541 -10.18 14.92 8.76
CA LEU A 541 -10.46 16.24 8.18
C LEU A 541 -10.21 17.37 9.19
N SER A 542 -10.19 17.07 10.49
CA SER A 542 -9.90 18.03 11.56
C SER A 542 -8.43 18.47 11.60
N ILE A 543 -7.52 17.70 10.98
CA ILE A 543 -6.09 18.03 10.92
C ILE A 543 -5.85 19.22 9.99
N CYS A 544 -5.04 20.17 10.45
CA CYS A 544 -4.63 21.32 9.66
C CYS A 544 -3.96 20.89 8.34
N GLY A 545 -4.42 21.47 7.23
CA GLY A 545 -3.93 21.18 5.90
C GLY A 545 -4.46 19.88 5.28
N VAL A 546 -5.46 19.21 5.87
CA VAL A 546 -6.25 18.16 5.20
C VAL A 546 -7.53 18.80 4.64
N GLY A 547 -7.70 18.74 3.32
CA GLY A 547 -8.87 19.31 2.63
C GLY A 547 -9.92 18.27 2.24
N CYS A 548 -9.52 17.01 2.07
CA CYS A 548 -10.42 15.96 1.63
C CYS A 548 -10.11 14.61 2.30
N VAL A 549 -11.15 13.88 2.71
CA VAL A 549 -11.02 12.54 3.30
C VAL A 549 -11.92 11.54 2.60
N GLY A 550 -11.36 10.39 2.22
CA GLY A 550 -12.09 9.28 1.59
C GLY A 550 -12.11 8.01 2.45
N ALA A 551 -13.18 7.24 2.28
CA ALA A 551 -13.36 5.95 2.95
C ALA A 551 -12.80 4.77 2.15
N LYS A 552 -12.57 3.63 2.81
CA LYS A 552 -12.36 2.35 2.14
C LYS A 552 -13.68 1.82 1.60
N LEU A 553 -13.77 1.67 0.28
CA LEU A 553 -14.94 1.07 -0.37
C LEU A 553 -14.63 -0.36 -0.78
N ILE A 554 -15.55 -1.26 -0.49
CA ILE A 554 -15.47 -2.66 -0.89
C ILE A 554 -16.66 -3.03 -1.78
N TYR A 555 -16.40 -3.94 -2.70
CA TYR A 555 -17.44 -4.63 -3.44
C TYR A 555 -18.26 -5.57 -2.53
N PRO A 556 -19.48 -5.95 -2.95
CA PRO A 556 -20.29 -6.94 -2.22
C PRO A 556 -19.58 -8.28 -1.99
N ASN A 557 -18.67 -8.68 -2.88
CA ASN A 557 -17.83 -9.87 -2.76
C ASN A 557 -16.64 -9.72 -1.78
N ARG A 558 -16.59 -8.62 -1.01
CA ARG A 558 -15.56 -8.32 0.00
C ARG A 558 -14.15 -8.15 -0.58
N THR A 559 -14.05 -7.71 -1.83
CA THR A 559 -12.82 -7.21 -2.41
C THR A 559 -12.77 -5.68 -2.37
N VAL A 560 -11.57 -5.12 -2.33
CA VAL A 560 -11.32 -3.67 -2.37
C VAL A 560 -11.80 -3.13 -3.71
N GLN A 561 -12.60 -2.07 -3.66
CA GLN A 561 -12.93 -1.26 -4.83
C GLN A 561 -12.11 0.03 -4.83
N HIS A 562 -12.02 0.70 -3.67
CA HIS A 562 -11.31 1.95 -3.53
C HIS A 562 -10.49 1.96 -2.24
N ALA A 563 -9.20 2.22 -2.41
CA ALA A 563 -8.26 2.45 -1.33
C ALA A 563 -7.36 3.68 -1.61
N GLY A 564 -7.94 4.74 -2.17
CA GLY A 564 -7.21 5.85 -2.80
C GLY A 564 -7.20 5.77 -4.34
N VAL A 565 -6.98 6.90 -4.99
CA VAL A 565 -6.78 7.02 -6.44
C VAL A 565 -5.31 7.36 -6.71
N VAL A 566 -4.74 6.64 -7.67
CA VAL A 566 -3.41 6.87 -8.23
C VAL A 566 -3.56 7.41 -9.65
N LEU A 567 -2.87 8.49 -9.97
CA LEU A 567 -2.86 9.12 -11.28
C LEU A 567 -1.94 8.34 -12.25
N GLY A 568 -2.25 8.43 -13.53
CA GLY A 568 -1.46 7.83 -14.60
C GLY A 568 -1.67 6.33 -14.81
N ILE A 569 -2.32 5.59 -13.89
CA ILE A 569 -2.70 4.20 -14.14
C ILE A 569 -3.68 4.15 -15.32
N GLY A 570 -3.42 3.30 -16.30
CA GLY A 570 -4.23 3.20 -17.52
C GLY A 570 -4.22 4.47 -18.37
N GLY A 571 -3.24 5.37 -18.14
CA GLY A 571 -3.09 6.64 -18.86
C GLY A 571 -3.86 7.82 -18.25
N VAL A 572 -4.65 7.62 -17.20
CA VAL A 572 -5.44 8.70 -16.57
C VAL A 572 -5.44 8.54 -15.05
N THR A 573 -6.18 7.57 -14.50
CA THR A 573 -6.29 7.29 -13.06
C THR A 573 -6.70 5.83 -12.82
N GLY A 574 -6.33 5.26 -11.68
CA GLY A 574 -6.76 3.94 -11.22
C GLY A 574 -6.92 3.86 -9.70
N HIS A 575 -7.64 2.85 -9.21
CA HIS A 575 -7.88 2.69 -7.78
C HIS A 575 -6.81 1.80 -7.15
N ALA A 576 -6.15 2.27 -6.09
CA ALA A 576 -5.11 1.49 -5.41
C ALA A 576 -5.64 0.14 -4.90
N HIS A 577 -4.90 -0.93 -5.17
CA HIS A 577 -5.15 -2.32 -4.74
C HIS A 577 -6.55 -2.85 -5.10
N LYS A 578 -7.12 -2.40 -6.21
CA LYS A 578 -8.43 -2.88 -6.66
C LYS A 578 -8.44 -4.42 -6.75
N TYR A 579 -9.55 -5.02 -6.31
CA TYR A 579 -9.79 -6.47 -6.24
C TYR A 579 -9.01 -7.25 -5.17
N TYR A 580 -8.13 -6.61 -4.40
CA TYR A 580 -7.51 -7.25 -3.25
C TYR A 580 -8.58 -7.67 -2.24
N PRO A 581 -8.39 -8.76 -1.46
CA PRO A 581 -9.30 -9.05 -0.37
C PRO A 581 -9.36 -7.89 0.62
N LYS A 582 -10.53 -7.62 1.21
CA LYS A 582 -10.72 -6.46 2.10
C LYS A 582 -9.74 -6.36 3.28
N ASN A 583 -9.19 -7.49 3.73
CA ASN A 583 -8.27 -7.60 4.86
C ASN A 583 -6.82 -7.85 4.42
N ALA A 584 -6.49 -7.68 3.14
CA ALA A 584 -5.11 -7.76 2.68
C ALA A 584 -4.26 -6.64 3.29
N SER A 585 -3.00 -6.93 3.58
CA SER A 585 -1.99 -5.92 3.90
C SER A 585 -1.73 -4.98 2.73
N GLY A 586 -1.71 -5.51 1.50
CA GLY A 586 -1.33 -4.75 0.32
C GLY A 586 0.16 -4.44 0.29
N TYR A 587 0.55 -3.50 -0.57
CA TYR A 587 1.94 -3.09 -0.75
C TYR A 587 2.48 -2.46 0.54
N PHE A 588 3.46 -3.09 1.19
CA PHE A 588 4.04 -2.62 2.47
C PHE A 588 2.96 -2.24 3.50
N ASP A 589 1.94 -3.09 3.64
CA ASP A 589 0.83 -2.92 4.59
C ASP A 589 -0.03 -1.65 4.39
N ARG A 590 0.14 -0.95 3.26
CA ARG A 590 -0.59 0.29 2.94
C ARG A 590 -2.11 0.11 2.93
N LEU A 591 -2.68 -1.08 2.73
CA LEU A 591 -4.15 -1.25 2.80
C LEU A 591 -4.75 -1.20 4.22
N MET A 592 -3.87 -1.16 5.23
CA MET A 592 -4.23 -1.27 6.63
C MET A 592 -3.95 0.01 7.43
N VAL A 593 -3.22 0.96 6.84
CA VAL A 593 -2.84 2.23 7.48
C VAL A 593 -3.43 3.45 6.76
N VAL A 594 -3.62 4.52 7.52
CA VAL A 594 -4.03 5.82 6.98
C VAL A 594 -2.88 6.41 6.16
N GLN A 595 -3.20 7.02 5.03
CA GLN A 595 -2.18 7.62 4.17
C GLN A 595 -2.74 8.68 3.23
N ASN A 596 -1.82 9.36 2.57
CA ASN A 596 -2.10 10.30 1.51
C ASN A 596 -2.23 9.62 0.14
N PHE A 597 -3.12 10.15 -0.68
CA PHE A 597 -3.24 9.85 -2.10
C PHE A 597 -3.54 11.12 -2.86
N SER A 598 -3.35 11.10 -4.18
CA SER A 598 -3.64 12.24 -5.04
C SER A 598 -5.13 12.57 -5.04
N ALA A 599 -5.99 11.55 -4.95
CA ALA A 599 -7.43 11.75 -4.84
C ALA A 599 -8.14 10.58 -4.13
N VAL A 600 -9.39 10.83 -3.77
CA VAL A 600 -10.37 9.83 -3.32
C VAL A 600 -11.64 9.94 -4.15
N THR A 601 -12.47 8.90 -4.14
CA THR A 601 -13.67 8.88 -5.00
C THR A 601 -14.89 9.56 -4.37
N GLY A 602 -15.69 10.23 -5.20
CA GLY A 602 -16.96 10.86 -4.85
C GLY A 602 -18.06 9.88 -4.42
N ALA A 603 -17.83 8.57 -4.52
CA ALA A 603 -18.75 7.60 -3.95
C ALA A 603 -18.86 7.73 -2.41
N CYS A 604 -17.79 8.16 -1.72
CA CYS A 604 -17.84 8.58 -0.33
C CYS A 604 -16.61 9.45 0.00
N MET A 605 -16.79 10.77 0.02
CA MET A 605 -15.75 11.74 0.37
C MET A 605 -16.30 12.87 1.25
N MET A 606 -15.45 13.41 2.13
CA MET A 606 -15.75 14.57 2.96
C MET A 606 -14.80 15.72 2.69
N VAL A 607 -15.35 16.93 2.59
CA VAL A 607 -14.64 18.18 2.30
C VAL A 607 -15.24 19.29 3.16
N ARG A 608 -14.43 20.23 3.64
CA ARG A 608 -14.95 21.44 4.30
C ARG A 608 -15.69 22.30 3.29
N ARG A 609 -16.82 22.88 3.69
CA ARG A 609 -17.60 23.75 2.80
C ARG A 609 -16.76 24.89 2.24
N ASP A 610 -16.02 25.57 3.09
CA ASP A 610 -15.21 26.73 2.68
C ASP A 610 -14.10 26.32 1.70
N ASP A 611 -13.44 25.19 1.94
CA ASP A 611 -12.41 24.67 1.04
C ASP A 611 -13.02 24.31 -0.33
N PHE A 612 -14.17 23.64 -0.35
CA PHE A 612 -14.90 23.31 -1.57
C PHE A 612 -15.25 24.57 -2.39
N LEU A 613 -15.79 25.60 -1.73
CA LEU A 613 -16.16 26.86 -2.38
C LEU A 613 -14.93 27.63 -2.86
N SER A 614 -13.83 27.60 -2.10
CA SER A 614 -12.58 28.31 -2.43
C SER A 614 -11.95 27.86 -3.75
N VAL A 615 -12.19 26.61 -4.16
CA VAL A 615 -11.69 26.03 -5.41
C VAL A 615 -12.75 25.99 -6.53
N GLY A 616 -13.90 26.63 -6.31
CA GLY A 616 -14.99 26.71 -7.29
C GLY A 616 -15.83 25.43 -7.41
N GLY A 617 -15.82 24.55 -6.41
CA GLY A 617 -16.64 23.34 -6.38
C GLY A 617 -16.29 22.32 -7.45
N PHE A 618 -17.26 21.53 -7.92
CA PHE A 618 -17.06 20.60 -9.04
C PHE A 618 -17.08 21.32 -10.38
N ASP A 619 -16.25 20.86 -11.34
CA ASP A 619 -16.19 21.38 -12.71
C ASP A 619 -17.34 20.77 -13.54
N GLU A 620 -18.38 21.56 -13.78
CA GLU A 620 -19.61 21.12 -14.45
C GLU A 620 -19.44 20.93 -15.95
N ASP A 621 -18.50 21.65 -16.55
CA ASP A 621 -18.30 21.71 -18.00
C ASP A 621 -17.33 20.62 -18.47
N SER A 622 -16.18 20.50 -17.79
CA SER A 622 -15.12 19.57 -18.19
C SER A 622 -15.36 18.15 -17.68
N PHE A 623 -15.98 18.02 -16.50
CA PHE A 623 -16.12 16.76 -15.78
C PHE A 623 -17.55 16.49 -15.30
N PRO A 624 -18.57 16.54 -16.18
CA PRO A 624 -19.97 16.40 -15.78
C PRO A 624 -20.32 15.03 -15.18
N ILE A 625 -19.55 13.96 -15.48
CA ILE A 625 -19.89 12.59 -15.09
C ILE A 625 -18.72 11.87 -14.40
N SER A 626 -17.52 11.92 -14.98
CA SER A 626 -16.32 11.21 -14.55
C SER A 626 -15.24 12.20 -14.12
N TYR A 627 -14.28 11.74 -13.32
CA TYR A 627 -13.12 12.51 -12.86
C TYR A 627 -13.39 13.79 -12.05
N ASN A 628 -14.66 14.17 -11.81
CA ASN A 628 -15.02 15.33 -10.99
C ASN A 628 -14.48 15.25 -9.55
N ASP A 629 -14.53 14.06 -8.95
CA ASP A 629 -13.99 13.76 -7.64
C ASP A 629 -12.47 13.91 -7.60
N VAL A 630 -11.79 13.38 -8.61
CA VAL A 630 -10.34 13.52 -8.77
C VAL A 630 -9.96 14.98 -9.00
N ASP A 631 -10.61 15.69 -9.93
CA ASP A 631 -10.37 17.10 -10.20
C ASP A 631 -10.53 17.96 -8.94
N LEU A 632 -11.59 17.75 -8.16
CA LEU A 632 -11.79 18.45 -6.89
C LEU A 632 -10.62 18.22 -5.93
N CYS A 633 -10.19 16.96 -5.74
CA CYS A 633 -9.04 16.65 -4.89
C CYS A 633 -7.76 17.35 -5.39
N LEU A 634 -7.53 17.38 -6.71
CA LEU A 634 -6.34 18.02 -7.30
C LEU A 634 -6.39 19.55 -7.18
N LYS A 635 -7.57 20.18 -7.28
CA LYS A 635 -7.71 21.62 -7.00
C LYS A 635 -7.42 21.95 -5.54
N LEU A 636 -7.87 21.13 -4.60
CA LEU A 636 -7.54 21.27 -3.18
C LEU A 636 -6.04 21.09 -2.93
N ASN A 637 -5.41 20.07 -3.55
CA ASN A 637 -3.97 19.86 -3.48
C ASN A 637 -3.19 21.06 -4.05
N ALA A 638 -3.67 21.70 -5.12
CA ALA A 638 -3.02 22.86 -5.74
C ALA A 638 -2.95 24.09 -4.82
N ILE A 639 -3.86 24.21 -3.85
CA ILE A 639 -3.82 25.25 -2.80
C ILE A 639 -3.15 24.78 -1.50
N GLY A 640 -2.51 23.61 -1.51
CA GLY A 640 -1.72 23.07 -0.40
C GLY A 640 -2.50 22.20 0.59
N LEU A 641 -3.76 21.86 0.29
CA LEU A 641 -4.58 20.97 1.12
C LEU A 641 -4.43 19.52 0.68
N ARG A 642 -4.12 18.62 1.61
CA ARG A 642 -3.87 17.20 1.34
C ARG A 642 -5.16 16.41 1.27
N THR A 643 -5.13 15.35 0.46
CA THR A 643 -6.15 14.31 0.45
C THR A 643 -5.70 13.10 1.27
N VAL A 644 -6.57 12.63 2.17
CA VAL A 644 -6.32 11.50 3.08
C VAL A 644 -7.31 10.38 2.79
N TRP A 645 -6.80 9.15 2.80
CA TRP A 645 -7.62 7.95 2.77
C TRP A 645 -7.47 7.19 4.09
N THR A 646 -8.59 6.76 4.68
CA THR A 646 -8.59 5.92 5.89
C THR A 646 -9.11 4.51 5.60
N PRO A 647 -8.37 3.45 6.00
CA PRO A 647 -8.85 2.07 5.90
C PRO A 647 -9.92 1.73 6.94
N HIS A 648 -10.25 2.67 7.83
CA HIS A 648 -11.02 2.41 9.03
C HIS A 648 -12.45 2.93 8.98
N ALA A 649 -12.78 3.77 7.99
CA ALA A 649 -14.14 3.99 7.54
C ALA A 649 -14.42 3.04 6.37
N VAL A 650 -15.23 2.00 6.59
CA VAL A 650 -15.48 0.96 5.58
C VAL A 650 -16.94 0.95 5.17
N LEU A 651 -17.19 1.07 3.88
CA LEU A 651 -18.52 1.01 3.28
C LEU A 651 -18.55 0.03 2.10
N VAL A 652 -19.73 -0.55 1.82
CA VAL A 652 -19.96 -1.32 0.59
C VAL A 652 -20.47 -0.37 -0.49
N HIS A 653 -19.90 -0.45 -1.68
CA HIS A 653 -20.41 0.26 -2.85
C HIS A 653 -20.84 -0.79 -3.89
N TYR A 654 -22.10 -0.73 -4.32
CA TYR A 654 -22.68 -1.73 -5.22
C TYR A 654 -22.36 -1.48 -6.71
N GLU A 655 -21.70 -0.36 -7.02
CA GLU A 655 -21.16 0.11 -8.32
C GLU A 655 -22.02 -0.13 -9.56
N SER A 656 -22.36 0.96 -10.26
CA SER A 656 -23.10 0.91 -11.54
C SER A 656 -24.48 0.24 -11.45
N ALA A 657 -24.99 0.00 -10.24
CA ALA A 657 -26.33 -0.52 -10.02
C ALA A 657 -27.42 0.54 -10.32
N SER A 658 -27.07 1.83 -10.21
CA SER A 658 -27.94 2.98 -10.47
C SER A 658 -27.89 3.48 -11.92
N ARG A 659 -26.76 3.29 -12.62
CA ARG A 659 -26.55 3.76 -13.99
C ARG A 659 -27.30 2.86 -14.97
N GLY A 660 -28.45 3.31 -15.47
CA GLY A 660 -29.20 2.61 -16.51
C GLY A 660 -28.38 2.30 -17.78
N LYS A 661 -28.96 1.46 -18.66
CA LYS A 661 -28.43 1.13 -19.99
C LYS A 661 -28.48 2.37 -20.92
N LEU A 662 -27.64 3.37 -20.69
CA LEU A 662 -27.25 4.33 -21.73
C LEU A 662 -26.45 3.58 -22.80
N ASP A 663 -26.66 3.97 -24.06
CA ASP A 663 -25.95 3.49 -25.24
C ASP A 663 -24.44 3.48 -24.99
N MET A 664 -23.82 2.30 -25.13
CA MET A 664 -22.40 2.09 -24.86
C MET A 664 -21.52 2.99 -25.73
N GLY A 665 -21.95 3.33 -26.95
CA GLY A 665 -21.20 4.22 -27.85
C GLY A 665 -21.13 5.66 -27.36
N ALA A 666 -22.25 6.22 -26.90
CA ALA A 666 -22.29 7.55 -26.30
C ALA A 666 -21.49 7.61 -24.99
N LYS A 667 -21.62 6.59 -24.13
CA LYS A 667 -20.82 6.46 -22.90
C LYS A 667 -19.32 6.48 -23.16
N LEU A 668 -18.85 5.69 -24.14
CA LEU A 668 -17.43 5.62 -24.51
C LEU A 668 -16.92 6.95 -25.06
N THR A 669 -17.74 7.66 -25.85
CA THR A 669 -17.35 8.95 -26.44
C THR A 669 -17.23 10.05 -25.38
N HIS A 670 -18.20 10.16 -24.47
CA HIS A 670 -18.14 11.11 -23.35
C HIS A 670 -16.97 10.80 -22.42
N TRP A 671 -16.76 9.53 -22.06
CA TRP A 671 -15.63 9.13 -21.23
C TRP A 671 -14.28 9.45 -21.87
N ALA A 672 -14.13 9.23 -23.19
CA ALA A 672 -12.89 9.58 -23.88
C ALA A 672 -12.64 11.09 -23.93
N ALA A 673 -13.69 11.90 -24.06
CA ALA A 673 -13.57 13.36 -24.03
C ALA A 673 -13.16 13.87 -22.64
N GLU A 674 -13.83 13.43 -21.58
CA GLU A 674 -13.49 13.82 -20.20
C GLU A 674 -12.10 13.30 -19.79
N ALA A 675 -11.71 12.09 -20.21
CA ALA A 675 -10.37 11.55 -19.99
C ALA A 675 -9.28 12.40 -20.66
N ARG A 676 -9.54 12.89 -21.89
CA ARG A 676 -8.64 13.78 -22.60
C ARG A 676 -8.53 15.13 -21.89
N ALA A 677 -9.66 15.75 -21.56
CA ALA A 677 -9.69 17.02 -20.83
C ALA A 677 -8.98 16.90 -19.48
N PHE A 678 -9.15 15.79 -18.76
CA PHE A 678 -8.46 15.53 -17.50
C PHE A 678 -6.95 15.42 -17.70
N ARG A 679 -6.50 14.64 -18.69
CA ARG A 679 -5.08 14.49 -18.98
C ARG A 679 -4.45 15.80 -19.44
N GLU A 680 -5.15 16.62 -20.21
CA GLU A 680 -4.70 17.94 -20.64
C GLU A 680 -4.58 18.91 -19.45
N LYS A 681 -5.58 18.95 -18.57
CA LYS A 681 -5.61 19.83 -17.39
C LYS A 681 -4.56 19.47 -16.34
N TRP A 682 -4.36 18.17 -16.09
CA TRP A 682 -3.54 17.67 -14.99
C TRP A 682 -2.29 16.91 -15.43
N GLN A 683 -1.79 17.16 -16.64
CA GLN A 683 -0.74 16.36 -17.28
C GLN A 683 0.48 16.10 -16.37
N ILE A 684 0.99 17.12 -15.69
CA ILE A 684 2.18 17.02 -14.83
C ILE A 684 1.96 15.98 -13.72
N LEU A 685 0.84 16.07 -13.00
CA LEU A 685 0.51 15.14 -11.91
C LEU A 685 0.11 13.76 -12.45
N VAL A 686 -0.54 13.72 -13.62
CA VAL A 686 -0.82 12.44 -14.28
C VAL A 686 0.48 11.75 -14.63
N ASP A 687 1.49 12.46 -15.13
CA ASP A 687 2.78 11.91 -15.52
C ASP A 687 3.71 11.61 -14.33
N ASP A 688 3.54 12.26 -13.19
CA ASP A 688 4.33 12.07 -11.96
C ASP A 688 3.45 12.25 -10.70
N ASP A 689 2.82 11.14 -10.24
CA ASP A 689 1.97 11.15 -9.05
C ASP A 689 2.84 11.12 -7.78
N PRO A 690 2.78 12.14 -6.90
CA PRO A 690 3.63 12.19 -5.70
C PRO A 690 3.40 11.02 -4.73
N TYR A 691 2.23 10.38 -4.76
CA TYR A 691 1.87 9.30 -3.84
C TYR A 691 2.10 7.89 -4.41
N TYR A 692 2.70 7.80 -5.61
CA TYR A 692 2.96 6.55 -6.32
C TYR A 692 4.33 6.54 -7.02
N SER A 693 5.19 5.60 -6.63
CA SER A 693 6.55 5.55 -7.16
C SER A 693 6.59 5.33 -8.68
N PRO A 694 7.48 6.02 -9.42
CA PRO A 694 7.69 5.80 -10.86
C PRO A 694 8.31 4.42 -11.18
N ASN A 695 8.73 3.67 -10.16
CA ASN A 695 9.25 2.31 -10.26
C ASN A 695 8.16 1.23 -10.20
N LEU A 696 6.89 1.63 -10.02
CA LEU A 696 5.73 0.75 -9.98
C LEU A 696 4.90 0.82 -11.27
N SER A 697 4.11 -0.22 -11.50
CA SER A 697 3.34 -0.41 -12.73
C SER A 697 2.20 0.59 -12.86
N ARG A 698 2.18 1.32 -13.97
CA ARG A 698 1.05 2.20 -14.35
C ARG A 698 0.06 1.54 -15.30
N THR A 699 0.15 0.22 -15.44
CA THR A 699 -0.79 -0.58 -16.26
C THR A 699 -1.76 -1.39 -15.40
N ARG A 700 -1.48 -1.51 -14.11
CA ARG A 700 -2.23 -2.33 -13.15
C ARG A 700 -2.39 -1.60 -11.84
N GLU A 701 -3.41 -1.99 -11.08
CA GLU A 701 -3.80 -1.39 -9.81
C GLU A 701 -3.17 -2.13 -8.60
N ASP A 702 -2.15 -2.96 -8.82
CA ASP A 702 -1.66 -3.98 -7.86
C ASP A 702 -0.31 -3.65 -7.21
N PHE A 703 0.29 -2.49 -7.53
CA PHE A 703 1.63 -2.12 -7.07
C PHE A 703 2.72 -3.12 -7.51
N SER A 704 2.49 -3.84 -8.61
CA SER A 704 3.54 -4.62 -9.26
C SER A 704 4.67 -3.72 -9.76
N LEU A 705 5.86 -4.29 -9.93
CA LEU A 705 7.00 -3.56 -10.46
C LEU A 705 6.73 -3.08 -11.88
N ARG A 706 7.30 -1.92 -12.21
CA ARG A 706 7.34 -1.44 -13.59
C ARG A 706 8.09 -2.45 -14.46
N THR A 707 7.50 -2.79 -15.60
CA THR A 707 8.05 -3.73 -16.58
C THR A 707 8.57 -3.03 -17.82
#